data_AF-A0A8H6QQ27-F1
#
_entry.id   AF-A0A8H6QQ27-F1
#
_cell.length_a   1.000
_cell.length_b   1.000
_cell.length_c   1.000
_cell.angle_alpha   90.00
_cell.angle_beta   90.00
_cell.angle_gamma   90.00
#
_symmetry.space_group_name_H-M   'P 1'
#
loop_
_entity.id
_entity.type
_entity.pdbx_description
1 polymer ?
#
loop_
_entity_poly.entity_id
_entity_poly.type
_entity_poly.pdbx_seq_one_letter_code
_entity_poly.pdbx_strand_id
1 'polypeptide(L)'
;MADFSSIPIIDFGRLQDPSTKEETLGQLREAIFVVGFLYLTNHGMEAIIKKAHAALPDLFALSSEVKDKCNMINSPAFVGYTRLGAETTASQTDWREQFDFGTPGMKSWSPNDPIWQRLEGDNQYPDYPGARELVEEYIAESAKLSQTFMRLVAECFSLPPTTFEAFKGNMDRLKFVKYPQSPPGSQGVGPHKDSAGLFTFLSQDDTGGLQVLNKKGEWIDAPPIEGSLVVNIQQGFEAITGGVCTATTHRVIAPTSRTRYSIPFFLGVRLDLTLAQLKESAAHIVQRIPASDDRKKRAVDVPSEFLSPLYSCFGEAHLRNRILSHPDVGQKWYPELYEKYSKQISINMAKLAALGLLLSAIPALAVIATVNSSCLSICGGTAKTVNDELICNDNDYNSTVKGLAMKNCLLCESTSTTYSTQFDSDIYWFIFNQKYTIQVCVYEDSASTSLSPCESQCLPLKPVFETLWWGNNVSLYSYCTQNNNAFPTYASGCSECLRGKSGSKVLGNFMDNMVSACKTQPNATKGETVTLARPLYDLGAATNSTATSTAATTATGTSTPTSSPSSTASPSSGLSAGAAAGIGVGAGAGLILIGALVWVLFRRRRRAAQQPQSMYPPAAPGGGQEYAPPMQQEAAPSAKVYTPDSEGYDNTLQRWSDTGRKPAGVVVMPTDPEDVRAALLWAQERHINLAVKGGGHSVAGTSSSYGGLVIDLSLMKSVSVDPTTKTVTVGGGATWKEVDEAAAEHGLAAVGGTVNHTGVGGLTLGGGYGWLSGQYGLTIDNLLSATVVLANGQIVTASVTENADLFWGLRGAGYNFGVVTSFTYQAHEQTNPVYAGLLAFPPDKVEQVIEQLNLTLENPDPRSGAICVFAQPPGVPVPMVNVIIFYNGSQEQGEERFAGLLALDPVVNTTAMIPYSQLNTLQNPMATYGGRKSFKGVFFHPPLAPAFARSMLADLTARLQAEPDLAASALLLEFYDMRAICAVPREATAFASRSSTQNGLINLRWTEAHKDREHRAWAREMQARWKAELDAQVQEGVPQYINYAEPGDSVVDNIYGENLGRLQELKAKYDPTNVFHMMHPISL
;
A
#
# COMPACT_ATOMS: atom_id res chain seq x y z
N MET A 1 5.24 6.39 25.88
CA MET A 1 4.08 5.50 25.66
C MET A 1 4.13 4.43 26.72
N ALA A 2 3.02 4.20 27.43
CA ALA A 2 2.90 3.04 28.30
C ALA A 2 2.74 1.80 27.40
N ASP A 3 3.67 0.87 27.51
CA ASP A 3 3.71 -0.41 26.83
C ASP A 3 3.60 -1.52 27.88
N PHE A 4 3.13 -2.71 27.50
CA PHE A 4 2.89 -3.80 28.44
C PHE A 4 3.77 -5.01 28.15
N SER A 5 4.23 -5.65 29.22
CA SER A 5 4.97 -6.92 29.19
C SER A 5 4.15 -8.07 29.78
N SER A 6 2.94 -7.79 30.28
CA SER A 6 2.02 -8.77 30.88
C SER A 6 0.57 -8.32 30.74
N ILE A 7 -0.35 -9.27 30.72
CA ILE A 7 -1.80 -9.00 30.66
C ILE A 7 -2.33 -8.77 32.09
N PRO A 8 -3.04 -7.66 32.36
CA PRO A 8 -3.54 -7.32 33.69
C PRO A 8 -4.66 -8.28 34.14
N ILE A 9 -4.75 -8.51 35.45
CA ILE A 9 -5.81 -9.31 36.07
C ILE A 9 -6.76 -8.37 36.80
N ILE A 10 -8.05 -8.47 36.49
CA ILE A 10 -9.12 -7.66 37.06
C ILE A 10 -10.09 -8.57 37.81
N ASP A 11 -10.33 -8.27 39.08
CA ASP A 11 -11.28 -8.99 39.91
C ASP A 11 -12.69 -8.42 39.71
N PHE A 12 -13.57 -9.20 39.08
CA PHE A 12 -14.93 -8.77 38.78
C PHE A 12 -15.83 -8.67 40.01
N GLY A 13 -15.56 -9.45 41.06
CA GLY A 13 -16.26 -9.34 42.33
C GLY A 13 -15.98 -8.00 43.01
N ARG A 14 -14.74 -7.53 42.95
CA ARG A 14 -14.34 -6.21 43.50
C ARG A 14 -14.93 -5.02 42.73
N LEU A 15 -15.24 -5.18 41.44
CA LEU A 15 -15.98 -4.18 40.65
C LEU A 15 -17.45 -4.04 41.08
N GLN A 16 -17.98 -5.02 41.80
CA GLN A 16 -19.36 -5.02 42.30
C GLN A 16 -19.46 -4.59 43.77
N ASP A 17 -18.37 -4.62 44.53
CA ASP A 17 -18.31 -4.15 45.91
C ASP A 17 -18.08 -2.62 45.96
N PRO A 18 -19.02 -1.82 46.51
CA PRO A 18 -18.87 -0.36 46.60
C PRO A 18 -17.59 0.12 47.27
N SER A 19 -17.02 -0.65 48.20
CA SER A 19 -15.82 -0.30 48.95
C SER A 19 -14.52 -0.44 48.14
N THR A 20 -14.51 -1.30 47.12
CA THR A 20 -13.34 -1.54 46.26
C THR A 20 -13.53 -1.08 44.81
N LYS A 21 -14.77 -0.78 44.41
CA LYS A 21 -15.17 -0.48 43.04
C LYS A 21 -14.34 0.62 42.40
N GLU A 22 -14.11 1.74 43.08
CA GLU A 22 -13.40 2.88 42.49
C GLU A 22 -11.93 2.54 42.15
N GLU A 23 -11.23 1.86 43.06
CA GLU A 23 -9.86 1.39 42.83
C GLU A 23 -9.80 0.41 41.65
N THR A 24 -10.71 -0.56 41.63
CA THR A 24 -10.74 -1.59 40.58
C THR A 24 -11.19 -1.03 39.23
N LEU A 25 -12.06 -0.02 39.18
CA LEU A 25 -12.39 0.72 37.95
C LEU A 25 -11.15 1.43 37.37
N GLY A 26 -10.23 1.91 38.22
CA GLY A 26 -8.94 2.46 37.79
C GLY A 26 -8.07 1.42 37.08
N GLN A 27 -7.98 0.21 37.63
CA GLN A 27 -7.25 -0.91 37.03
C GLN A 27 -7.88 -1.36 35.70
N LEU A 28 -9.21 -1.46 35.66
CA LEU A 28 -9.95 -1.78 34.43
C LEU A 28 -9.75 -0.71 33.35
N ARG A 29 -9.75 0.56 33.73
CA ARG A 29 -9.46 1.69 32.83
C ARG A 29 -8.07 1.54 32.21
N GLU A 30 -7.04 1.26 33.00
CA GLU A 30 -5.67 1.06 32.48
C GLU A 30 -5.59 -0.13 31.53
N ALA A 31 -6.20 -1.26 31.88
CA ALA A 31 -6.23 -2.45 31.04
C ALA A 31 -6.86 -2.17 29.66
N ILE A 32 -7.97 -1.44 29.64
CA ILE A 32 -8.70 -1.10 28.40
C ILE A 32 -7.92 -0.12 27.51
N PHE A 33 -7.31 0.93 28.09
CA PHE A 33 -6.60 1.94 27.31
C PHE A 33 -5.19 1.52 26.87
N VAL A 34 -4.47 0.80 27.72
CA VAL A 34 -3.05 0.50 27.48
C VAL A 34 -2.88 -0.81 26.74
N VAL A 35 -3.66 -1.83 27.12
CA VAL A 35 -3.44 -3.23 26.70
C VAL A 35 -4.48 -3.69 25.67
N GLY A 36 -5.76 -3.43 25.91
CA GLY A 36 -6.87 -3.97 25.11
C GLY A 36 -7.15 -5.47 25.34
N PHE A 37 -6.47 -6.06 26.34
CA PHE A 37 -6.63 -7.42 26.86
C PHE A 37 -6.57 -7.39 28.38
N LEU A 38 -7.30 -8.28 29.04
CA LEU A 38 -7.25 -8.51 30.48
C LEU A 38 -7.71 -9.92 30.85
N TYR A 39 -7.30 -10.40 32.02
CA TYR A 39 -7.95 -11.52 32.70
C TYR A 39 -9.05 -10.98 33.61
N LEU A 40 -10.19 -11.65 33.61
CA LEU A 40 -11.30 -11.37 34.49
C LEU A 40 -11.49 -12.57 35.42
N THR A 41 -11.37 -12.36 36.73
CA THR A 41 -11.55 -13.40 37.76
C THR A 41 -12.81 -13.12 38.60
N ASN A 42 -13.29 -14.12 39.34
CA ASN A 42 -14.49 -14.01 40.18
C ASN A 42 -15.71 -13.49 39.39
N HIS A 43 -15.86 -13.97 38.16
CA HIS A 43 -16.84 -13.49 37.19
C HIS A 43 -18.18 -14.25 37.28
N GLY A 44 -18.25 -15.31 38.09
CA GLY A 44 -19.48 -16.05 38.40
C GLY A 44 -19.86 -17.11 37.37
N MET A 45 -19.04 -17.33 36.34
CA MET A 45 -19.27 -18.38 35.32
C MET A 45 -18.40 -19.62 35.52
N GLU A 46 -17.66 -19.72 36.62
CA GLU A 46 -16.67 -20.77 36.86
C GLU A 46 -17.31 -22.17 36.79
N ALA A 47 -18.52 -22.32 37.32
CA ALA A 47 -19.27 -23.58 37.29
C ALA A 47 -19.68 -24.01 35.86
N ILE A 48 -20.25 -23.11 35.06
CA ILE A 48 -20.68 -23.41 33.69
C ILE A 48 -19.49 -23.60 32.75
N ILE A 49 -18.39 -22.86 32.95
CA ILE A 49 -17.12 -23.05 32.24
C ILE A 49 -16.57 -24.45 32.51
N LYS A 50 -16.50 -24.86 33.79
CA LYS A 50 -16.03 -26.20 34.17
C LYS A 50 -16.90 -27.29 33.57
N LYS A 51 -18.22 -27.13 33.64
CA LYS A 51 -19.20 -28.04 33.03
C LYS A 51 -18.99 -28.14 31.51
N ALA A 52 -18.79 -27.02 30.82
CA ALA A 52 -18.59 -26.98 29.39
C ALA A 52 -17.28 -27.64 28.96
N HIS A 53 -16.15 -27.27 29.56
CA HIS A 53 -14.85 -27.90 29.27
C HIS A 53 -14.84 -29.41 29.54
N ALA A 54 -15.57 -29.88 30.55
CA ALA A 54 -15.72 -31.31 30.80
C ALA A 54 -16.48 -32.05 29.67
N ALA A 55 -17.40 -31.37 28.98
CA ALA A 55 -18.17 -31.94 27.87
C ALA A 55 -17.46 -31.86 26.51
N LEU A 56 -16.50 -30.95 26.33
CA LEU A 56 -15.83 -30.72 25.05
C LEU A 56 -15.15 -31.97 24.47
N PRO A 57 -14.40 -32.80 25.23
CA PRO A 57 -13.79 -34.01 24.71
C PRO A 57 -14.80 -34.95 24.06
N ASP A 58 -15.95 -35.17 24.70
CA ASP A 58 -17.01 -36.05 24.21
C ASP A 58 -17.74 -35.45 23.00
N LEU A 59 -18.05 -34.16 23.04
CA LEU A 59 -18.66 -33.43 21.91
C LEU A 59 -17.77 -33.48 20.66
N PHE A 60 -16.46 -33.34 20.83
CA PHE A 60 -15.50 -33.44 19.74
C PHE A 60 -15.11 -34.89 19.39
N ALA A 61 -15.52 -35.88 20.18
CA ALA A 61 -15.37 -37.31 19.87
C ALA A 61 -16.54 -37.88 19.07
N LEU A 62 -17.63 -37.12 18.90
CA LEU A 62 -18.77 -37.49 18.05
C LEU A 62 -18.32 -37.91 16.65
N SER A 63 -19.03 -38.89 16.07
CA SER A 63 -18.73 -39.38 14.72
C SER A 63 -18.87 -38.27 13.68
N SER A 64 -18.13 -38.39 12.57
CA SER A 64 -18.23 -37.45 11.46
C SER A 64 -19.67 -37.34 10.93
N GLU A 65 -20.43 -38.44 10.91
CA GLU A 65 -21.84 -38.43 10.50
C GLU A 65 -22.70 -37.52 11.39
N VAL A 66 -22.53 -37.58 12.71
CA VAL A 66 -23.27 -36.72 13.65
C VAL A 66 -22.87 -35.26 13.47
N LYS A 67 -21.56 -35.00 13.38
CA LYS A 67 -21.03 -33.64 13.19
C LYS A 67 -21.44 -33.03 11.84
N ASP A 68 -21.55 -33.85 10.79
CA ASP A 68 -21.96 -33.42 9.46
C ASP A 68 -23.45 -33.04 9.39
N LYS A 69 -24.32 -33.65 10.22
CA LYS A 69 -25.74 -33.26 10.33
C LYS A 69 -25.90 -31.81 10.81
N CYS A 70 -25.04 -31.36 11.72
CA CYS A 70 -25.01 -29.98 12.22
C CYS A 70 -23.94 -29.12 11.54
N ASN A 71 -23.43 -29.48 10.36
CA ASN A 71 -22.37 -28.73 9.67
C ASN A 71 -22.80 -27.31 9.30
N MET A 72 -21.90 -26.34 9.43
CA MET A 72 -22.14 -24.94 9.10
C MET A 72 -22.68 -24.71 7.68
N ILE A 73 -22.28 -25.53 6.70
CA ILE A 73 -22.80 -25.49 5.32
C ILE A 73 -24.32 -25.64 5.24
N ASN A 74 -24.96 -26.16 6.27
CA ASN A 74 -26.42 -26.32 6.33
C ASN A 74 -27.16 -25.08 6.87
N SER A 75 -26.44 -24.03 7.29
CA SER A 75 -27.05 -22.80 7.82
C SER A 75 -26.63 -21.55 7.05
N PRO A 76 -27.58 -20.74 6.55
CA PRO A 76 -27.28 -19.44 5.96
C PRO A 76 -26.74 -18.43 7.00
N ALA A 77 -26.92 -18.69 8.29
CA ALA A 77 -26.47 -17.84 9.39
C ALA A 77 -25.02 -18.14 9.85
N PHE A 78 -24.31 -19.02 9.14
CA PHE A 78 -22.94 -19.44 9.49
C PHE A 78 -22.84 -19.93 10.95
N VAL A 79 -23.78 -20.78 11.37
CA VAL A 79 -23.75 -21.50 12.66
C VAL A 79 -23.72 -22.99 12.39
N GLY A 80 -23.04 -23.76 13.25
CA GLY A 80 -22.87 -25.20 13.11
C GLY A 80 -21.40 -25.63 13.23
N TYR A 81 -21.15 -26.89 12.91
CA TYR A 81 -19.84 -27.51 12.98
C TYR A 81 -18.97 -27.18 11.76
N THR A 82 -17.70 -26.90 12.03
CA THR A 82 -16.64 -26.68 11.04
C THR A 82 -15.52 -27.68 11.26
N ARG A 83 -15.13 -28.39 10.19
CA ARG A 83 -14.13 -29.46 10.21
C ARG A 83 -12.73 -28.94 10.52
N LEU A 84 -11.86 -29.85 10.98
CA LEU A 84 -10.44 -29.54 11.21
C LEU A 84 -9.79 -28.97 9.93
N GLY A 85 -9.15 -27.81 10.06
CA GLY A 85 -8.44 -27.18 8.94
C GLY A 85 -9.36 -26.59 7.87
N ALA A 86 -10.65 -26.44 8.13
CA ALA A 86 -11.58 -25.84 7.17
C ALA A 86 -11.55 -24.30 7.20
N GLU A 87 -10.96 -23.66 8.21
CA GLU A 87 -10.80 -22.21 8.28
C GLU A 87 -9.36 -21.78 7.98
N THR A 88 -9.22 -20.59 7.39
CA THR A 88 -7.94 -19.96 7.04
C THR A 88 -7.87 -18.59 7.70
N THR A 89 -6.82 -18.34 8.48
CA THR A 89 -6.53 -17.02 9.07
C THR A 89 -5.12 -16.60 8.69
N ALA A 90 -4.93 -15.31 8.38
CA ALA A 90 -3.64 -14.78 7.88
C ALA A 90 -3.07 -15.65 6.74
N SER A 91 -3.97 -16.14 5.87
CA SER A 91 -3.66 -16.95 4.70
C SER A 91 -3.01 -18.32 4.96
N GLN A 92 -3.04 -18.79 6.21
CA GLN A 92 -2.63 -20.14 6.61
C GLN A 92 -3.81 -20.90 7.21
N THR A 93 -3.85 -22.22 7.02
CA THR A 93 -4.88 -23.08 7.59
C THR A 93 -4.79 -23.11 9.11
N ASP A 94 -5.92 -22.88 9.77
CA ASP A 94 -6.05 -22.96 11.22
C ASP A 94 -6.17 -24.43 11.65
N TRP A 95 -5.24 -24.93 12.46
CA TRP A 95 -5.29 -26.28 13.05
C TRP A 95 -6.29 -26.34 14.21
N ARG A 96 -7.58 -26.16 13.87
CA ARG A 96 -8.72 -26.31 14.79
C ARG A 96 -9.94 -26.89 14.11
N GLU A 97 -10.77 -27.58 14.88
CA GLU A 97 -12.17 -27.86 14.57
C GLU A 97 -13.07 -27.12 15.58
N GLN A 98 -14.29 -26.74 15.19
CA GLN A 98 -15.16 -25.92 16.05
C GLN A 98 -16.66 -26.13 15.82
N PHE A 99 -17.45 -25.75 16.81
CA PHE A 99 -18.90 -25.55 16.70
C PHE A 99 -19.21 -24.08 16.95
N ASP A 100 -19.92 -23.43 16.03
CA ASP A 100 -20.38 -22.05 16.14
C ASP A 100 -21.88 -22.00 16.47
N PHE A 101 -22.23 -21.22 17.48
CA PHE A 101 -23.61 -20.98 17.89
C PHE A 101 -23.89 -19.47 17.90
N GLY A 102 -25.09 -19.09 17.50
CA GLY A 102 -25.67 -17.76 17.69
C GLY A 102 -26.60 -17.70 18.89
N THR A 103 -27.23 -16.55 19.08
CA THR A 103 -28.21 -16.34 20.16
C THR A 103 -29.48 -17.19 19.93
N PRO A 104 -29.97 -17.94 20.94
CA PRO A 104 -31.17 -18.77 20.78
C PRO A 104 -32.44 -17.96 20.47
N GLY A 105 -33.33 -18.54 19.66
CA GLY A 105 -34.66 -17.96 19.39
C GLY A 105 -34.67 -16.75 18.46
N MET A 106 -33.64 -16.57 17.63
CA MET A 106 -33.60 -15.53 16.61
C MET A 106 -34.70 -15.72 15.57
N LYS A 107 -35.31 -14.62 15.13
CA LYS A 107 -36.38 -14.63 14.13
C LYS A 107 -35.85 -15.17 12.80
N SER A 108 -36.62 -16.03 12.14
CA SER A 108 -36.34 -16.42 10.75
C SER A 108 -36.46 -15.22 9.81
N TRP A 109 -35.48 -15.06 8.92
CA TRP A 109 -35.47 -14.01 7.91
C TRP A 109 -36.60 -14.17 6.88
N SER A 110 -37.08 -13.05 6.34
CA SER A 110 -38.07 -12.95 5.26
C SER A 110 -37.41 -12.51 3.95
N PRO A 111 -37.95 -12.86 2.77
CA PRO A 111 -37.47 -12.33 1.49
C PRO A 111 -37.45 -10.79 1.39
N ASN A 112 -38.24 -10.10 2.22
CA ASN A 112 -38.29 -8.63 2.27
C ASN A 112 -37.28 -8.02 3.26
N ASP A 113 -36.64 -8.84 4.09
CA ASP A 113 -35.62 -8.39 5.02
C ASP A 113 -34.30 -8.12 4.27
N PRO A 114 -33.48 -7.14 4.71
CA PRO A 114 -32.14 -6.95 4.17
C PRO A 114 -31.32 -8.24 4.19
N ILE A 115 -30.58 -8.52 3.12
CA ILE A 115 -29.89 -9.81 2.93
C ILE A 115 -28.93 -10.17 4.07
N TRP A 116 -28.33 -9.18 4.73
CA TRP A 116 -27.46 -9.36 5.88
C TRP A 116 -28.18 -9.84 7.15
N GLN A 117 -29.51 -9.69 7.26
CA GLN A 117 -30.27 -10.23 8.39
C GLN A 117 -30.27 -11.76 8.42
N ARG A 118 -29.93 -12.42 7.31
CA ARG A 118 -29.74 -13.89 7.28
C ARG A 118 -28.59 -14.38 8.17
N LEU A 119 -27.73 -13.48 8.64
CA LEU A 119 -26.72 -13.77 9.67
C LEU A 119 -27.35 -14.11 11.03
N GLU A 120 -28.61 -13.70 11.25
CA GLU A 120 -29.42 -14.07 12.40
C GLU A 120 -30.27 -15.30 12.01
N GLY A 121 -30.10 -16.41 12.72
CA GLY A 121 -30.81 -17.64 12.40
C GLY A 121 -30.63 -18.73 13.43
N ASP A 122 -31.42 -19.80 13.28
CA ASP A 122 -31.47 -20.90 14.24
C ASP A 122 -30.15 -21.67 14.33
N ASN A 123 -29.82 -22.07 15.56
CA ASN A 123 -28.64 -22.88 15.87
C ASN A 123 -28.78 -24.32 15.36
N GLN A 124 -27.65 -24.89 14.96
CA GLN A 124 -27.52 -26.31 14.68
C GLN A 124 -26.77 -26.99 15.82
N TYR A 125 -27.46 -27.79 16.62
CA TYR A 125 -26.87 -28.49 17.76
C TYR A 125 -26.42 -29.90 17.35
N PRO A 126 -25.26 -30.38 17.84
CA PRO A 126 -24.88 -31.78 17.67
C PRO A 126 -25.86 -32.69 18.43
N ASP A 127 -26.13 -33.86 17.87
CA ASP A 127 -26.95 -34.90 18.51
C ASP A 127 -26.18 -35.56 19.67
N TYR A 128 -26.12 -34.85 20.80
CA TYR A 128 -25.47 -35.27 22.03
C TYR A 128 -26.34 -34.85 23.23
N PRO A 129 -26.61 -35.75 24.20
CA PRO A 129 -27.46 -35.45 25.35
C PRO A 129 -26.99 -34.22 26.13
N GLY A 130 -27.86 -33.23 26.30
CA GLY A 130 -27.55 -32.03 27.06
C GLY A 130 -26.75 -30.96 26.30
N ALA A 131 -26.40 -31.18 25.03
CA ALA A 131 -25.57 -30.22 24.27
C ALA A 131 -26.28 -28.88 24.07
N ARG A 132 -27.58 -28.91 23.74
CA ARG A 132 -28.40 -27.72 23.56
C ARG A 132 -28.51 -26.93 24.86
N GLU A 133 -28.87 -27.60 25.94
CA GLU A 133 -29.05 -27.01 27.27
C GLU A 133 -27.74 -26.36 27.73
N LEU A 134 -26.60 -27.04 27.53
CA LEU A 134 -25.28 -26.52 27.87
C LEU A 134 -24.94 -25.24 27.09
N VAL A 135 -25.19 -25.22 25.78
CA VAL A 135 -24.92 -24.05 24.92
C VAL A 135 -25.84 -22.88 25.31
N GLU A 136 -27.14 -23.12 25.47
CA GLU A 136 -28.10 -22.08 25.81
C GLU A 136 -27.84 -21.51 27.22
N GLU A 137 -27.49 -22.36 28.19
CA GLU A 137 -27.07 -21.95 29.53
C GLU A 137 -25.77 -21.10 29.47
N TYR A 138 -24.75 -21.53 28.73
CA TYR A 138 -23.50 -20.79 28.59
C TYR A 138 -23.72 -19.41 27.95
N ILE A 139 -24.53 -19.33 26.88
CA ILE A 139 -24.89 -18.06 26.23
C ILE A 139 -25.63 -17.15 27.21
N ALA A 140 -26.60 -17.68 27.96
CA ALA A 140 -27.37 -16.89 28.92
C ALA A 140 -26.49 -16.31 30.03
N GLU A 141 -25.57 -17.09 30.60
CA GLU A 141 -24.64 -16.61 31.62
C GLU A 141 -23.62 -15.60 31.05
N SER A 142 -23.12 -15.85 29.83
CA SER A 142 -22.22 -14.91 29.13
C SER A 142 -22.91 -13.58 28.84
N ALA A 143 -24.19 -13.60 28.44
CA ALA A 143 -24.98 -12.40 28.17
C ALA A 143 -25.17 -11.54 29.42
N LYS A 144 -25.43 -12.17 30.59
CA LYS A 144 -25.53 -11.47 31.88
C LYS A 144 -24.20 -10.82 32.29
N LEU A 145 -23.09 -11.58 32.19
CA LEU A 145 -21.75 -11.09 32.50
C LEU A 145 -21.38 -9.92 31.59
N SER A 146 -21.51 -10.10 30.28
CA SER A 146 -21.10 -9.12 29.27
C SER A 146 -21.90 -7.83 29.34
N GLN A 147 -23.21 -7.88 29.64
CA GLN A 147 -24.01 -6.68 29.87
C GLN A 147 -23.52 -5.90 31.10
N THR A 148 -23.23 -6.59 32.20
CA THR A 148 -22.72 -5.96 33.43
C THR A 148 -21.32 -5.39 33.21
N PHE A 149 -20.45 -6.12 32.54
CA PHE A 149 -19.11 -5.66 32.16
C PHE A 149 -19.17 -4.41 31.30
N MET A 150 -20.03 -4.38 30.27
CA MET A 150 -20.21 -3.22 29.38
C MET A 150 -20.65 -1.96 30.14
N ARG A 151 -21.52 -2.10 31.15
CA ARG A 151 -21.90 -0.99 32.04
C ARG A 151 -20.73 -0.48 32.87
N LEU A 152 -19.92 -1.39 33.42
CA LEU A 152 -18.71 -1.04 34.17
C LEU A 152 -17.67 -0.34 33.28
N VAL A 153 -17.56 -0.73 32.00
CA VAL A 153 -16.69 -0.03 31.03
C VAL A 153 -17.19 1.40 30.78
N ALA A 154 -18.51 1.62 30.68
CA ALA A 154 -19.06 2.98 30.59
C ALA A 154 -18.74 3.80 31.86
N GLU A 155 -18.87 3.20 33.03
CA GLU A 155 -18.48 3.84 34.30
C GLU A 155 -16.97 4.17 34.37
N CYS A 156 -16.09 3.29 33.86
CA CYS A 156 -14.65 3.58 33.71
C CYS A 156 -14.38 4.84 32.88
N PHE A 157 -15.27 5.19 31.96
CA PHE A 157 -15.17 6.40 31.14
C PHE A 157 -15.94 7.58 31.72
N SER A 158 -16.49 7.42 32.93
CA SER A 158 -17.38 8.41 33.56
C SER A 158 -18.58 8.75 32.67
N LEU A 159 -19.08 7.75 31.94
CA LEU A 159 -20.27 7.83 31.08
C LEU A 159 -21.47 7.22 31.81
N PRO A 160 -22.70 7.57 31.41
CA PRO A 160 -23.89 6.84 31.84
C PRO A 160 -23.73 5.32 31.62
N PRO A 161 -24.06 4.46 32.60
CA PRO A 161 -23.83 3.01 32.47
C PRO A 161 -24.48 2.38 31.23
N THR A 162 -25.56 2.96 30.71
CA THR A 162 -26.30 2.46 29.55
C THR A 162 -25.76 2.96 28.20
N THR A 163 -24.71 3.78 28.16
CA THR A 163 -24.21 4.40 26.92
C THR A 163 -23.93 3.40 25.81
N PHE A 164 -23.31 2.27 26.12
CA PHE A 164 -22.96 1.28 25.10
C PHE A 164 -24.10 0.33 24.71
N GLU A 165 -25.22 0.34 25.45
CA GLU A 165 -26.37 -0.53 25.16
C GLU A 165 -27.01 -0.20 23.79
N ALA A 166 -26.96 1.07 23.37
CA ALA A 166 -27.51 1.51 22.08
C ALA A 166 -26.79 0.91 20.85
N PHE A 167 -25.55 0.43 21.04
CA PHE A 167 -24.75 -0.21 19.99
C PHE A 167 -24.81 -1.73 20.04
N LYS A 168 -25.27 -2.31 21.15
CA LYS A 168 -25.33 -3.77 21.31
C LYS A 168 -26.27 -4.38 20.27
N GLY A 169 -25.80 -5.41 19.59
CA GLY A 169 -26.60 -6.21 18.66
C GLY A 169 -27.35 -7.35 19.33
N ASN A 170 -28.25 -7.96 18.57
CA ASN A 170 -28.94 -9.18 18.98
C ASN A 170 -28.11 -10.43 18.68
N MET A 171 -27.14 -10.34 17.76
CA MET A 171 -26.34 -11.47 17.30
C MET A 171 -25.06 -11.66 18.12
N ASP A 172 -25.18 -12.25 19.31
CA ASP A 172 -24.02 -12.77 20.04
C ASP A 172 -23.57 -14.11 19.44
N ARG A 173 -22.29 -14.45 19.56
CA ARG A 173 -21.72 -15.72 19.05
C ARG A 173 -20.98 -16.47 20.15
N LEU A 174 -21.18 -17.78 20.21
CA LEU A 174 -20.41 -18.69 21.05
C LEU A 174 -19.68 -19.68 20.15
N LYS A 175 -18.44 -20.01 20.49
CA LYS A 175 -17.76 -21.15 19.87
C LYS A 175 -17.28 -22.15 20.91
N PHE A 176 -17.38 -23.41 20.57
CA PHE A 176 -16.58 -24.47 21.18
C PHE A 176 -15.46 -24.81 20.20
N VAL A 177 -14.21 -24.75 20.65
CA VAL A 177 -13.04 -24.90 19.76
C VAL A 177 -12.10 -25.95 20.32
N LYS A 178 -11.63 -26.84 19.45
CA LYS A 178 -10.61 -27.85 19.74
C LYS A 178 -9.40 -27.66 18.83
N TYR A 179 -8.23 -27.59 19.45
CA TYR A 179 -6.95 -27.57 18.78
C TYR A 179 -6.24 -28.90 19.04
N PRO A 180 -6.16 -29.81 18.07
CA PRO A 180 -5.44 -31.07 18.25
C PRO A 180 -3.93 -30.84 18.41
N GLN A 181 -3.26 -31.83 18.98
CA GLN A 181 -1.80 -31.86 19.01
C GLN A 181 -1.25 -31.76 17.58
N SER A 182 -0.37 -30.79 17.36
CA SER A 182 0.14 -30.43 16.05
C SER A 182 1.68 -30.29 16.07
N PRO A 183 2.35 -30.39 14.90
CA PRO A 183 3.80 -30.17 14.82
C PRO A 183 4.23 -28.80 15.37
N PRO A 184 5.47 -28.67 15.88
CA PRO A 184 6.02 -27.37 16.28
C PRO A 184 5.96 -26.35 15.14
N GLY A 185 5.46 -25.15 15.45
CA GLY A 185 5.29 -24.07 14.48
C GLY A 185 3.95 -24.08 13.74
N SER A 186 3.08 -25.08 13.95
CA SER A 186 1.72 -25.09 13.40
C SER A 186 0.87 -23.93 13.96
N GLN A 187 0.10 -23.31 13.09
CA GLN A 187 -0.85 -22.26 13.44
C GLN A 187 -2.13 -22.86 14.01
N GLY A 188 -2.50 -22.48 15.24
CA GLY A 188 -3.83 -22.75 15.77
C GLY A 188 -4.84 -21.75 15.22
N VAL A 189 -4.55 -20.46 15.40
CA VAL A 189 -5.21 -19.32 14.75
C VAL A 189 -4.17 -18.26 14.44
N GLY A 190 -4.17 -17.75 13.21
CA GLY A 190 -3.19 -16.74 12.78
C GLY A 190 -3.33 -15.38 13.47
N PRO A 191 -2.36 -14.47 13.30
CA PRO A 191 -2.47 -13.08 13.76
C PRO A 191 -3.72 -12.41 13.21
N HIS A 192 -4.62 -11.97 14.09
CA HIS A 192 -5.86 -11.29 13.70
C HIS A 192 -6.36 -10.34 14.80
N LYS A 193 -7.39 -9.56 14.45
CA LYS A 193 -8.26 -8.85 15.38
C LYS A 193 -9.67 -9.39 15.21
N ASP A 194 -10.43 -9.48 16.30
CA ASP A 194 -11.83 -9.86 16.25
C ASP A 194 -12.64 -8.77 15.53
N SER A 195 -13.20 -9.14 14.39
CA SER A 195 -13.56 -8.17 13.35
C SER A 195 -14.94 -7.54 13.51
N ALA A 196 -15.77 -7.98 14.48
CA ALA A 196 -17.19 -7.63 14.41
C ALA A 196 -18.04 -7.57 15.70
N GLY A 197 -17.44 -7.37 16.87
CA GLY A 197 -18.19 -7.26 18.12
C GLY A 197 -17.74 -6.11 19.01
N LEU A 198 -18.23 -6.11 20.25
CA LEU A 198 -17.84 -5.18 21.29
C LEU A 198 -16.67 -5.76 22.12
N PHE A 199 -16.89 -6.94 22.70
CA PHE A 199 -15.92 -7.63 23.55
C PHE A 199 -15.98 -9.14 23.33
N THR A 200 -14.84 -9.80 23.43
CA THR A 200 -14.74 -11.26 23.46
C THR A 200 -14.45 -11.71 24.89
N PHE A 201 -15.11 -12.77 25.35
CA PHE A 201 -14.89 -13.43 26.63
C PHE A 201 -14.46 -14.87 26.36
N LEU A 202 -13.19 -15.15 26.57
CA LEU A 202 -12.54 -16.40 26.19
C LEU A 202 -12.19 -17.21 27.44
N SER A 203 -12.78 -18.40 27.55
CA SER A 203 -12.27 -19.41 28.47
C SER A 203 -11.22 -20.29 27.80
N GLN A 204 -10.12 -20.56 28.50
CA GLN A 204 -9.03 -21.43 28.07
C GLN A 204 -8.89 -22.62 29.03
N ASP A 205 -8.46 -23.77 28.51
CA ASP A 205 -7.96 -24.87 29.33
C ASP A 205 -6.53 -24.59 29.86
N ASP A 206 -5.91 -25.58 30.48
CA ASP A 206 -4.56 -25.50 31.08
C ASP A 206 -3.41 -25.73 30.07
N THR A 207 -3.67 -25.75 28.76
CA THR A 207 -2.64 -26.01 27.73
C THR A 207 -1.94 -24.73 27.26
N GLY A 208 -2.64 -23.59 27.23
CA GLY A 208 -2.07 -22.30 26.80
C GLY A 208 -1.94 -22.14 25.28
N GLY A 209 -1.08 -21.23 24.82
CA GLY A 209 -0.82 -20.98 23.39
C GLY A 209 -1.43 -19.70 22.82
N LEU A 210 -2.27 -18.98 23.58
CA LEU A 210 -2.73 -17.63 23.19
C LEU A 210 -1.60 -16.62 23.37
N GLN A 211 -1.40 -15.75 22.38
CA GLN A 211 -0.41 -14.67 22.41
C GLN A 211 -1.03 -13.35 21.94
N VAL A 212 -0.59 -12.25 22.54
CA VAL A 212 -1.07 -10.89 22.29
C VAL A 212 0.09 -10.00 21.85
N LEU A 213 -0.08 -9.23 20.78
CA LEU A 213 0.97 -8.37 20.24
C LEU A 213 1.00 -7.03 20.99
N ASN A 214 2.12 -6.70 21.64
CA ASN A 214 2.28 -5.42 22.32
C ASN A 214 2.63 -4.28 21.35
N LYS A 215 2.83 -3.06 21.89
CA LYS A 215 3.11 -1.87 21.05
C LYS A 215 4.52 -1.88 20.45
N LYS A 216 5.44 -2.70 20.97
CA LYS A 216 6.80 -2.91 20.42
C LYS A 216 6.85 -3.94 19.31
N GLY A 217 5.74 -4.62 19.01
CA GLY A 217 5.71 -5.73 18.04
C GLY A 217 6.18 -7.06 18.63
N GLU A 218 6.21 -7.19 19.95
CA GLU A 218 6.57 -8.42 20.66
C GLU A 218 5.30 -9.22 20.99
N TRP A 219 5.38 -10.55 20.83
CA TRP A 219 4.31 -11.46 21.22
C TRP A 219 4.41 -11.77 22.72
N ILE A 220 3.38 -11.37 23.47
CA ILE A 220 3.24 -11.61 24.89
C ILE A 220 2.34 -12.82 25.11
N ASP A 221 2.84 -13.84 25.81
CA ASP A 221 2.03 -15.00 26.16
C ASP A 221 0.88 -14.62 27.09
N ALA A 222 -0.28 -15.20 26.83
CA ALA A 222 -1.45 -15.15 27.69
C ALA A 222 -1.62 -16.53 28.38
N PRO A 223 -0.79 -16.85 29.40
CA PRO A 223 -0.84 -18.15 30.07
C PRO A 223 -2.22 -18.42 30.68
N PRO A 224 -2.72 -19.66 30.70
CA PRO A 224 -3.97 -19.97 31.36
C PRO A 224 -3.95 -19.63 32.85
N ILE A 225 -5.01 -18.98 33.33
CA ILE A 225 -5.26 -18.75 34.76
C ILE A 225 -6.57 -19.45 35.09
N GLU A 226 -6.52 -20.42 36.00
CA GLU A 226 -7.69 -21.18 36.42
C GLU A 226 -8.79 -20.26 36.97
N GLY A 227 -10.04 -20.50 36.57
CA GLY A 227 -11.18 -19.69 37.01
C GLY A 227 -11.22 -18.27 36.44
N SER A 228 -10.46 -17.99 35.37
CA SER A 228 -10.49 -16.70 34.69
C SER A 228 -11.08 -16.78 33.27
N LEU A 229 -11.54 -15.63 32.79
CA LEU A 229 -11.81 -15.36 31.38
C LEU A 229 -10.78 -14.38 30.84
N VAL A 230 -10.25 -14.62 29.65
CA VAL A 230 -9.53 -13.59 28.89
C VAL A 230 -10.56 -12.71 28.21
N VAL A 231 -10.49 -11.40 28.41
CA VAL A 231 -11.35 -10.42 27.76
C VAL A 231 -10.53 -9.58 26.81
N ASN A 232 -10.98 -9.44 25.57
CA ASN A 232 -10.36 -8.56 24.59
C ASN A 232 -11.35 -7.64 23.89
N ILE A 233 -10.82 -6.49 23.48
CA ILE A 233 -11.54 -5.48 22.72
C ILE A 233 -11.61 -5.91 21.26
N GLN A 234 -12.80 -5.80 20.67
CA GLN A 234 -13.04 -6.09 19.25
C GLN A 234 -13.10 -4.81 18.41
N GLN A 235 -13.00 -4.95 17.09
CA GLN A 235 -12.94 -3.81 16.16
C GLN A 235 -14.21 -2.92 16.18
N GLY A 236 -15.37 -3.46 16.58
CA GLY A 236 -16.60 -2.67 16.73
C GLY A 236 -16.51 -1.66 17.87
N PHE A 237 -16.00 -2.07 19.04
CA PHE A 237 -15.77 -1.16 20.17
C PHE A 237 -14.63 -0.17 19.90
N GLU A 238 -13.57 -0.62 19.22
CA GLU A 238 -12.50 0.27 18.73
C GLU A 238 -13.08 1.40 17.87
N ALA A 239 -14.01 1.08 16.98
CA ALA A 239 -14.64 2.08 16.13
C ALA A 239 -15.63 2.99 16.87
N ILE A 240 -16.43 2.46 17.81
CA ILE A 240 -17.34 3.27 18.67
C ILE A 240 -16.56 4.27 19.52
N THR A 241 -15.36 3.88 19.98
CA THR A 241 -14.49 4.74 20.79
C THR A 241 -13.54 5.60 19.95
N GLY A 242 -13.75 5.69 18.62
CA GLY A 242 -12.93 6.52 17.73
C GLY A 242 -11.45 6.12 17.66
N GLY A 243 -11.16 4.83 17.90
CA GLY A 243 -9.81 4.27 17.91
C GLY A 243 -9.05 4.46 19.23
N VAL A 244 -9.67 5.03 20.28
CA VAL A 244 -8.98 5.24 21.56
C VAL A 244 -8.81 3.93 22.33
N CYS A 245 -9.82 3.06 22.32
CA CYS A 245 -9.73 1.72 22.90
C CYS A 245 -9.41 0.72 21.78
N THR A 246 -8.13 0.40 21.60
CA THR A 246 -7.69 -0.37 20.44
C THR A 246 -8.01 -1.85 20.57
N ALA A 247 -8.47 -2.48 19.49
CA ALA A 247 -8.52 -3.92 19.37
C ALA A 247 -7.09 -4.44 19.14
N THR A 248 -6.59 -5.26 20.06
CA THR A 248 -5.19 -5.71 20.02
C THR A 248 -5.05 -6.99 19.19
N THR A 249 -4.06 -7.01 18.30
CA THR A 249 -3.77 -8.19 17.47
C THR A 249 -3.34 -9.35 18.34
N HIS A 250 -3.91 -10.54 18.10
CA HIS A 250 -3.62 -11.75 18.86
C HIS A 250 -3.57 -12.98 17.95
N ARG A 251 -2.99 -14.07 18.44
CA ARG A 251 -2.88 -15.37 17.73
C ARG A 251 -2.93 -16.54 18.70
N VAL A 252 -3.18 -17.74 18.17
CA VAL A 252 -3.07 -18.99 18.93
C VAL A 252 -2.05 -19.90 18.27
N ILE A 253 -1.03 -20.31 19.01
CA ILE A 253 -0.08 -21.34 18.58
C ILE A 253 -0.73 -22.71 18.78
N ALA A 254 -0.67 -23.59 17.77
CA ALA A 254 -1.22 -24.93 17.90
C ALA A 254 -0.44 -25.71 18.97
N PRO A 255 -1.12 -26.48 19.83
CA PRO A 255 -0.45 -27.13 20.94
C PRO A 255 0.41 -28.30 20.42
N THR A 256 1.63 -28.43 20.94
CA THR A 256 2.57 -29.49 20.53
C THR A 256 2.56 -30.71 21.43
N SER A 257 1.96 -30.59 22.63
CA SER A 257 2.00 -31.60 23.68
C SER A 257 0.68 -32.35 23.87
N ARG A 258 -0.44 -31.63 24.01
CA ARG A 258 -1.78 -32.19 24.21
C ARG A 258 -2.86 -31.34 23.54
N THR A 259 -4.02 -31.93 23.28
CA THR A 259 -5.18 -31.20 22.74
C THR A 259 -5.55 -30.03 23.65
N ARG A 260 -5.77 -28.85 23.04
CA ARG A 260 -6.23 -27.64 23.71
C ARG A 260 -7.72 -27.41 23.41
N TYR A 261 -8.47 -27.02 24.42
CA TYR A 261 -9.86 -26.58 24.29
C TYR A 261 -10.04 -25.10 24.67
N SER A 262 -10.93 -24.42 23.98
CA SER A 262 -11.29 -23.04 24.34
C SER A 262 -12.72 -22.70 23.97
N ILE A 263 -13.31 -21.77 24.72
CA ILE A 263 -14.70 -21.34 24.56
C ILE A 263 -14.75 -19.80 24.48
N PRO A 264 -14.63 -19.21 23.27
CA PRO A 264 -14.85 -17.78 23.08
C PRO A 264 -16.35 -17.45 22.91
N PHE A 265 -16.80 -16.45 23.66
CA PHE A 265 -18.08 -15.77 23.49
C PHE A 265 -17.84 -14.35 22.98
N PHE A 266 -18.52 -13.97 21.90
CA PHE A 266 -18.39 -12.67 21.22
C PHE A 266 -19.69 -11.87 21.42
N LEU A 267 -19.59 -10.73 22.10
CA LEU A 267 -20.68 -9.79 22.27
C LEU A 267 -20.88 -8.99 20.97
N GLY A 268 -22.06 -9.09 20.36
CA GLY A 268 -22.34 -8.49 19.06
C GLY A 268 -22.61 -6.99 19.09
N VAL A 269 -22.33 -6.32 17.97
CA VAL A 269 -22.81 -4.96 17.67
C VAL A 269 -24.03 -5.04 16.74
N ARG A 270 -24.94 -4.07 16.80
CA ARG A 270 -26.17 -4.10 15.98
C ARG A 270 -25.81 -4.05 14.49
N LEU A 271 -26.38 -4.98 13.72
CA LEU A 271 -26.05 -5.17 12.30
C LEU A 271 -26.51 -4.00 11.43
N ASP A 272 -27.52 -3.25 11.83
CA ASP A 272 -28.00 -2.06 11.11
C ASP A 272 -27.23 -0.78 11.46
N LEU A 273 -26.17 -0.84 12.28
CA LEU A 273 -25.37 0.33 12.64
C LEU A 273 -24.72 0.92 11.39
N THR A 274 -25.07 2.16 11.05
CA THR A 274 -24.48 2.89 9.92
C THR A 274 -23.25 3.68 10.34
N LEU A 275 -22.39 4.00 9.37
CA LEU A 275 -21.22 4.86 9.62
C LEU A 275 -21.62 6.27 10.08
N ALA A 276 -22.77 6.77 9.64
CA ALA A 276 -23.30 8.07 10.06
C ALA A 276 -23.69 8.04 11.55
N GLN A 277 -24.47 7.04 11.97
CA GLN A 277 -24.86 6.85 13.37
C GLN A 277 -23.66 6.59 14.27
N LEU A 278 -22.66 5.85 13.78
CA LEU A 278 -21.39 5.67 14.50
C LEU A 278 -20.69 7.02 14.70
N LYS A 279 -20.56 7.86 13.67
CA LYS A 279 -19.89 9.16 13.76
C LYS A 279 -20.60 10.11 14.73
N GLU A 280 -21.92 10.17 14.64
CA GLU A 280 -22.78 10.98 15.52
C GLU A 280 -22.68 10.50 16.98
N SER A 281 -22.77 9.18 17.20
CA SER A 281 -22.79 8.60 18.54
C SER A 281 -21.39 8.42 19.14
N ALA A 282 -20.32 8.41 18.35
CA ALA A 282 -18.94 8.36 18.85
C ALA A 282 -18.44 9.73 19.30
N ALA A 283 -18.94 10.83 18.72
CA ALA A 283 -18.46 12.19 19.02
C ALA A 283 -18.53 12.53 20.52
N HIS A 284 -19.65 12.20 21.18
CA HIS A 284 -19.84 12.47 22.61
C HIS A 284 -19.08 11.51 23.54
N ILE A 285 -18.73 10.31 23.04
CA ILE A 285 -17.94 9.29 23.76
C ILE A 285 -16.46 9.68 23.69
N VAL A 286 -15.96 9.99 22.50
CA VAL A 286 -14.56 10.36 22.23
C VAL A 286 -14.16 11.65 22.94
N GLN A 287 -15.06 12.63 23.07
CA GLN A 287 -14.79 13.89 23.78
C GLN A 287 -14.63 13.73 25.31
N ARG A 288 -15.22 12.68 25.90
CA ARG A 288 -15.21 12.43 27.36
C ARG A 288 -14.17 11.41 27.79
N ILE A 289 -13.61 10.69 26.83
CA ILE A 289 -12.45 9.82 27.04
C ILE A 289 -11.19 10.70 27.10
N PRO A 290 -10.33 10.57 28.14
CA PRO A 290 -9.10 11.34 28.24
C PRO A 290 -8.27 11.22 26.96
N ALA A 291 -7.83 12.36 26.41
CA ALA A 291 -6.92 12.35 25.27
C ALA A 291 -5.63 11.65 25.65
N SER A 292 -5.39 10.44 25.12
CA SER A 292 -4.10 9.80 25.29
C SER A 292 -3.13 10.37 24.24
N ASP A 293 -1.88 10.61 24.66
CA ASP A 293 -0.72 10.89 23.80
C ASP A 293 -0.39 9.73 22.83
N ASP A 294 -1.19 8.67 22.82
CA ASP A 294 -0.94 7.37 22.19
C ASP A 294 -1.56 7.24 20.79
N ARG A 295 -1.73 8.35 20.04
CA ARG A 295 -2.14 8.33 18.61
C ARG A 295 -1.00 7.91 17.65
N LYS A 296 -0.02 7.11 18.09
CA LYS A 296 0.93 6.47 17.19
C LYS A 296 0.30 5.20 16.62
N LYS A 297 0.15 5.12 15.30
CA LYS A 297 -0.25 3.89 14.61
C LYS A 297 0.76 2.77 14.91
N ARG A 298 0.27 1.60 15.34
CA ARG A 298 1.09 0.41 15.61
C ARG A 298 1.47 -0.27 14.28
N ALA A 299 2.61 -0.98 14.27
CA ALA A 299 3.31 -1.52 13.09
C ALA A 299 2.57 -2.58 12.25
N VAL A 300 1.31 -2.93 12.58
CA VAL A 300 0.51 -3.91 11.82
C VAL A 300 -0.90 -3.35 11.66
N ASP A 301 -1.14 -2.60 10.58
CA ASP A 301 -2.42 -1.98 10.25
C ASP A 301 -3.25 -3.02 9.46
N VAL A 302 -4.06 -3.83 10.15
CA VAL A 302 -5.16 -4.55 9.50
C VAL A 302 -6.30 -3.54 9.37
N PRO A 303 -6.68 -3.10 8.15
CA PRO A 303 -7.73 -2.12 7.97
C PRO A 303 -9.02 -2.59 8.61
N SER A 304 -9.68 -1.75 9.41
CA SER A 304 -11.05 -2.01 9.85
C SER A 304 -11.97 -1.85 8.64
N GLU A 305 -12.37 -2.96 8.02
CA GLU A 305 -13.29 -2.98 6.88
C GLU A 305 -14.64 -2.30 7.21
N PHE A 306 -14.97 -2.19 8.51
CA PHE A 306 -16.14 -1.46 9.03
C PHE A 306 -16.13 0.04 8.67
N LEU A 307 -14.96 0.68 8.60
CA LEU A 307 -14.84 2.10 8.26
C LEU A 307 -14.82 2.34 6.74
N SER A 308 -14.98 1.29 5.95
CA SER A 308 -15.04 1.39 4.49
C SER A 308 -16.32 2.10 4.06
N PRO A 309 -16.24 3.16 3.24
CA PRO A 309 -17.43 3.82 2.68
C PRO A 309 -18.18 2.97 1.65
N LEU A 310 -17.69 1.75 1.36
CA LEU A 310 -18.29 0.82 0.40
C LEU A 310 -19.55 0.13 0.93
N TYR A 311 -19.83 0.21 2.24
CA TYR A 311 -20.96 -0.48 2.87
C TYR A 311 -21.89 0.51 3.57
N SER A 312 -23.19 0.26 3.47
CA SER A 312 -24.22 1.16 4.03
C SER A 312 -24.39 0.97 5.54
N CYS A 313 -24.15 -0.24 6.03
CA CYS A 313 -24.26 -0.61 7.44
C CYS A 313 -23.35 -1.79 7.81
N PHE A 314 -23.23 -2.05 9.11
CA PHE A 314 -22.37 -3.07 9.69
C PHE A 314 -22.66 -4.50 9.17
N GLY A 315 -23.93 -4.84 8.97
CA GLY A 315 -24.38 -6.16 8.54
C GLY A 315 -23.90 -6.52 7.14
N GLU A 316 -23.81 -5.54 6.23
CA GLU A 316 -23.28 -5.78 4.88
C GLU A 316 -21.79 -6.11 4.89
N ALA A 317 -21.02 -5.39 5.71
CA ALA A 317 -19.59 -5.68 5.89
C ALA A 317 -19.40 -7.06 6.54
N HIS A 318 -20.17 -7.38 7.59
CA HIS A 318 -20.09 -8.67 8.27
C HIS A 318 -20.49 -9.85 7.37
N LEU A 319 -21.55 -9.69 6.57
CA LEU A 319 -22.02 -10.74 5.66
C LEU A 319 -20.96 -11.06 4.59
N ARG A 320 -20.36 -10.03 4.00
CA ARG A 320 -19.26 -10.23 3.04
C ARG A 320 -18.14 -11.06 3.65
N ASN A 321 -17.72 -10.72 4.87
CA ASN A 321 -16.60 -11.41 5.52
C ASN A 321 -16.92 -12.87 5.79
N ARG A 322 -18.14 -13.17 6.24
CA ARG A 322 -18.57 -14.56 6.42
C ARG A 322 -18.62 -15.33 5.10
N ILE A 323 -19.11 -14.73 4.01
CA ILE A 323 -19.13 -15.35 2.67
C ILE A 323 -17.71 -15.68 2.17
N LEU A 324 -16.74 -14.81 2.45
CA LEU A 324 -15.35 -15.01 2.02
C LEU A 324 -14.58 -15.99 2.91
N SER A 325 -14.84 -15.98 4.22
CA SER A 325 -14.21 -16.92 5.16
C SER A 325 -14.82 -18.33 5.11
N HIS A 326 -16.05 -18.47 4.61
CA HIS A 326 -16.76 -19.75 4.45
C HIS A 326 -17.27 -19.90 3.02
N PRO A 327 -16.38 -20.15 2.03
CA PRO A 327 -16.73 -20.21 0.62
C PRO A 327 -17.82 -21.22 0.28
N ASP A 328 -17.85 -22.35 0.97
CA ASP A 328 -18.83 -23.42 0.80
C ASP A 328 -20.26 -22.99 1.22
N VAL A 329 -20.37 -22.32 2.37
CA VAL A 329 -21.62 -21.69 2.82
C VAL A 329 -22.02 -20.57 1.84
N GLY A 330 -21.05 -19.74 1.44
CA GLY A 330 -21.24 -18.63 0.49
C GLY A 330 -21.79 -19.11 -0.86
N GLN A 331 -21.19 -20.14 -1.45
CA GLN A 331 -21.64 -20.73 -2.72
C GLN A 331 -23.05 -21.33 -2.62
N LYS A 332 -23.38 -22.01 -1.51
CA LYS A 332 -24.67 -22.67 -1.33
C LYS A 332 -25.82 -21.69 -1.05
N TRP A 333 -25.60 -20.71 -0.16
CA TRP A 333 -26.66 -19.85 0.35
C TRP A 333 -26.66 -18.43 -0.22
N TYR A 334 -25.52 -17.99 -0.78
CA TYR A 334 -25.31 -16.64 -1.30
C TYR A 334 -24.58 -16.62 -2.67
N PRO A 335 -24.96 -17.47 -3.65
CA PRO A 335 -24.16 -17.69 -4.86
C PRO A 335 -23.85 -16.41 -5.64
N GLU A 336 -24.82 -15.50 -5.79
CA GLU A 336 -24.63 -14.22 -6.50
C GLU A 336 -23.66 -13.28 -5.77
N LEU A 337 -23.77 -13.20 -4.44
CA LEU A 337 -22.85 -12.39 -3.63
C LEU A 337 -21.46 -13.02 -3.56
N TYR A 338 -21.39 -14.35 -3.45
CA TYR A 338 -20.14 -15.09 -3.51
C TYR A 338 -19.43 -14.85 -4.84
N GLU A 339 -20.13 -14.95 -5.96
CA GLU A 339 -19.57 -14.65 -7.28
C GLU A 339 -19.14 -13.18 -7.40
N LYS A 340 -19.98 -12.24 -6.95
CA LYS A 340 -19.69 -10.80 -6.93
C LYS A 340 -18.42 -10.50 -6.11
N TYR A 341 -18.34 -11.00 -4.89
CA TYR A 341 -17.20 -10.74 -3.99
C TYR A 341 -15.96 -11.50 -4.43
N SER A 342 -16.09 -12.74 -4.93
CA SER A 342 -14.97 -13.51 -5.48
C SER A 342 -14.42 -12.88 -6.75
N LYS A 343 -15.25 -12.36 -7.67
CA LYS A 343 -14.80 -11.59 -8.85
C LYS A 343 -14.17 -10.26 -8.46
N GLN A 344 -14.71 -9.55 -7.47
CA GLN A 344 -14.06 -8.34 -6.93
C GLN A 344 -12.70 -8.68 -6.34
N ILE A 345 -12.53 -9.83 -5.68
CA ILE A 345 -11.23 -10.32 -5.23
C ILE A 345 -10.35 -10.72 -6.40
N SER A 346 -10.83 -11.40 -7.44
CA SER A 346 -10.01 -11.73 -8.62
C SER A 346 -9.59 -10.50 -9.41
N ILE A 347 -10.44 -9.47 -9.51
CA ILE A 347 -10.11 -8.18 -10.12
C ILE A 347 -9.18 -7.36 -9.22
N ASN A 348 -9.39 -7.37 -7.90
CA ASN A 348 -8.50 -6.73 -6.95
C ASN A 348 -7.19 -7.48 -6.79
N MET A 349 -7.14 -8.81 -6.92
CA MET A 349 -5.95 -9.67 -6.88
C MET A 349 -5.21 -9.60 -8.20
N ALA A 350 -5.88 -9.50 -9.35
CA ALA A 350 -5.23 -9.17 -10.62
C ALA A 350 -4.66 -7.74 -10.60
N LYS A 351 -5.36 -6.78 -9.95
CA LYS A 351 -4.85 -5.42 -9.71
C LYS A 351 -3.75 -5.38 -8.64
N LEU A 352 -3.81 -6.17 -7.57
CA LEU A 352 -2.85 -6.25 -6.45
C LEU A 352 -1.60 -7.05 -6.84
N ALA A 353 -1.74 -8.08 -7.69
CA ALA A 353 -0.63 -8.77 -8.34
C ALA A 353 0.03 -7.88 -9.40
N ALA A 354 -0.74 -6.99 -10.05
CA ALA A 354 -0.19 -5.93 -10.91
C ALA A 354 0.34 -4.70 -10.14
N LEU A 355 0.13 -4.59 -8.81
CA LEU A 355 0.52 -3.46 -7.95
C LEU A 355 1.44 -3.85 -6.77
N GLY A 356 1.87 -5.10 -6.65
CA GLY A 356 2.87 -5.54 -5.66
C GLY A 356 2.52 -5.31 -4.18
N LEU A 357 1.23 -5.23 -3.82
CA LEU A 357 0.78 -4.95 -2.44
C LEU A 357 0.10 -6.16 -1.81
N LEU A 358 0.88 -7.19 -1.49
CA LEU A 358 0.51 -8.21 -0.50
C LEU A 358 1.80 -8.62 0.23
N LEU A 359 2.02 -8.10 1.44
CA LEU A 359 2.98 -8.67 2.37
C LEU A 359 2.39 -8.65 3.79
N SER A 360 1.72 -9.74 4.15
CA SER A 360 2.25 -10.59 5.22
C SER A 360 1.68 -12.01 5.15
N ALA A 361 2.59 -12.96 4.91
CA ALA A 361 2.56 -14.39 5.20
C ALA A 361 1.59 -15.33 4.44
N ILE A 362 2.05 -15.83 3.29
CA ILE A 362 2.07 -17.29 3.03
C ILE A 362 3.50 -17.60 2.55
N PRO A 363 4.20 -18.63 3.08
CA PRO A 363 5.36 -19.17 2.38
C PRO A 363 4.86 -19.76 1.05
N ALA A 364 5.19 -19.10 -0.07
CA ALA A 364 4.99 -19.69 -1.38
C ALA A 364 5.74 -21.04 -1.42
N LEU A 365 4.98 -22.07 -1.80
CA LEU A 365 5.40 -23.44 -1.98
C LEU A 365 4.75 -23.87 -3.30
N ALA A 366 5.15 -23.27 -4.43
CA ALA A 366 4.45 -23.52 -5.68
C ALA A 366 5.33 -24.28 -6.69
N VAL A 367 5.08 -25.58 -6.73
CA VAL A 367 5.39 -26.43 -7.88
C VAL A 367 4.16 -26.36 -8.78
N ILE A 368 4.32 -26.26 -10.10
CA ILE A 368 3.17 -25.99 -10.97
C ILE A 368 2.48 -27.31 -11.32
N ALA A 369 1.14 -27.32 -11.41
CA ALA A 369 0.35 -28.39 -12.02
C ALA A 369 -0.84 -27.81 -12.80
N THR A 370 -1.51 -28.62 -13.62
CA THR A 370 -2.62 -28.17 -14.48
C THR A 370 -3.79 -27.66 -13.64
N VAL A 371 -4.44 -26.56 -14.06
CA VAL A 371 -5.50 -25.85 -13.29
C VAL A 371 -6.70 -26.74 -12.94
N ASN A 372 -6.96 -27.80 -13.69
CA ASN A 372 -8.04 -28.75 -13.44
C ASN A 372 -7.55 -30.11 -12.89
N SER A 373 -6.27 -30.22 -12.54
CA SER A 373 -5.69 -31.45 -12.03
C SER A 373 -5.98 -31.66 -10.55
N SER A 374 -6.23 -32.92 -10.19
CA SER A 374 -6.22 -33.36 -8.79
C SER A 374 -4.85 -33.15 -8.11
N CYS A 375 -3.77 -33.01 -8.90
CA CYS A 375 -2.44 -32.68 -8.40
C CYS A 375 -2.29 -31.21 -8.02
N LEU A 376 -3.18 -30.32 -8.47
CA LEU A 376 -3.05 -28.87 -8.22
C LEU A 376 -3.00 -28.51 -6.73
N SER A 377 -3.84 -29.15 -5.92
CA SER A 377 -3.87 -28.94 -4.47
C SER A 377 -2.65 -29.54 -3.76
N ILE A 378 -2.00 -30.54 -4.37
CA ILE A 378 -0.79 -31.19 -3.88
C ILE A 378 0.46 -30.36 -4.22
N CYS A 379 0.43 -29.69 -5.38
CA CYS A 379 1.53 -28.90 -5.91
C CYS A 379 1.57 -27.45 -5.40
N GLY A 380 0.53 -27.00 -4.69
CA GLY A 380 0.49 -25.66 -4.07
C GLY A 380 -0.17 -24.58 -4.93
N GLY A 381 -0.81 -24.93 -6.05
CA GLY A 381 -1.59 -24.02 -6.90
C GLY A 381 -0.84 -23.48 -8.13
N THR A 382 -1.46 -22.54 -8.86
CA THR A 382 -0.97 -22.02 -10.16
C THR A 382 0.01 -20.85 -10.01
N ALA A 383 1.05 -20.99 -9.19
CA ALA A 383 2.10 -19.98 -9.06
C ALA A 383 3.42 -20.49 -9.66
N LYS A 384 4.19 -19.58 -10.27
CA LYS A 384 5.47 -19.90 -10.93
C LYS A 384 6.47 -20.40 -9.90
N THR A 385 7.17 -21.48 -10.21
CA THR A 385 8.30 -21.96 -9.38
C THR A 385 9.40 -20.90 -9.34
N VAL A 386 9.79 -20.49 -8.14
CA VAL A 386 10.89 -19.53 -7.91
C VAL A 386 12.13 -20.22 -7.31
N ASN A 387 13.31 -19.64 -7.50
CA ASN A 387 14.59 -20.28 -7.16
C ASN A 387 14.72 -20.71 -5.68
N ASP A 388 14.02 -20.05 -4.75
CA ASP A 388 14.03 -20.37 -3.32
C ASP A 388 13.07 -21.51 -2.94
N GLU A 389 12.30 -22.06 -3.89
CA GLU A 389 11.36 -23.17 -3.70
C GLU A 389 11.92 -24.54 -4.11
N LEU A 390 13.06 -24.57 -4.82
CA LEU A 390 13.66 -25.78 -5.37
C LEU A 390 14.53 -26.53 -4.33
N ILE A 391 14.63 -27.85 -4.50
CA ILE A 391 15.34 -28.73 -3.57
C ILE A 391 16.51 -29.41 -4.27
N CYS A 392 17.72 -28.99 -3.89
CA CYS A 392 18.95 -29.48 -4.49
C CYS A 392 19.59 -30.64 -3.71
N ASN A 393 19.28 -30.80 -2.41
CA ASN A 393 19.84 -31.85 -1.56
C ASN A 393 18.86 -33.00 -1.35
N ASP A 394 19.32 -34.24 -1.54
CA ASP A 394 18.52 -35.46 -1.34
C ASP A 394 17.82 -35.52 0.03
N ASN A 395 18.47 -35.04 1.10
CA ASN A 395 17.95 -35.13 2.46
C ASN A 395 16.70 -34.26 2.66
N ASP A 396 16.58 -33.18 1.90
CA ASP A 396 15.54 -32.18 2.10
C ASP A 396 14.18 -32.64 1.54
N TYR A 397 14.19 -33.54 0.55
CA TYR A 397 12.97 -34.14 -0.05
C TYR A 397 12.10 -34.92 0.94
N ASN A 398 12.68 -35.38 2.05
CA ASN A 398 11.96 -36.14 3.08
C ASN A 398 11.89 -35.42 4.44
N SER A 399 12.63 -34.32 4.61
CA SER A 399 12.80 -33.68 5.92
C SER A 399 12.32 -32.23 5.98
N THR A 400 12.16 -31.57 4.83
CA THR A 400 11.69 -30.19 4.75
C THR A 400 10.28 -30.13 4.20
N VAL A 401 9.51 -29.12 4.63
CA VAL A 401 8.14 -28.87 4.13
C VAL A 401 8.17 -28.66 2.61
N LYS A 402 9.18 -27.94 2.10
CA LYS A 402 9.40 -27.69 0.67
C LYS A 402 9.68 -28.98 -0.10
N GLY A 403 10.56 -29.83 0.43
CA GLY A 403 10.88 -31.12 -0.18
C GLY A 403 9.75 -32.13 -0.16
N LEU A 404 8.95 -32.18 0.90
CA LEU A 404 7.76 -33.04 0.96
C LEU A 404 6.68 -32.59 -0.04
N ALA A 405 6.50 -31.28 -0.21
CA ALA A 405 5.57 -30.72 -1.20
C ALA A 405 6.00 -31.06 -2.63
N MET A 406 7.26 -30.78 -2.99
CA MET A 406 7.83 -31.12 -4.31
C MET A 406 7.79 -32.63 -4.59
N LYS A 407 8.08 -33.44 -3.57
CA LYS A 407 7.99 -34.89 -3.63
C LYS A 407 6.59 -35.38 -3.96
N ASN A 408 5.59 -34.92 -3.21
CA ASN A 408 4.21 -35.35 -3.38
C ASN A 408 3.62 -34.84 -4.70
N CYS A 409 3.98 -33.63 -5.11
CA CYS A 409 3.58 -33.06 -6.39
C CYS A 409 4.06 -33.91 -7.56
N LEU A 410 5.38 -34.10 -7.70
CA LEU A 410 5.95 -34.89 -8.80
C LEU A 410 5.48 -36.34 -8.80
N LEU A 411 5.23 -36.94 -7.63
CA LEU A 411 4.61 -38.27 -7.56
C LEU A 411 3.19 -38.28 -8.12
N CYS A 412 2.37 -37.27 -7.79
CA CYS A 412 1.03 -37.13 -8.35
C CYS A 412 1.09 -36.94 -9.88
N GLU A 413 1.87 -35.96 -10.34
CA GLU A 413 1.97 -35.62 -11.76
C GLU A 413 2.49 -36.80 -12.61
N SER A 414 3.43 -37.60 -12.07
CA SER A 414 3.98 -38.77 -12.77
C SER A 414 2.94 -39.83 -13.16
N THR A 415 1.79 -39.83 -12.49
CA THR A 415 0.70 -40.78 -12.70
C THR A 415 -0.56 -40.15 -13.29
N SER A 416 -0.58 -38.82 -13.43
CA SER A 416 -1.74 -38.10 -13.93
C SER A 416 -1.69 -37.94 -15.45
N THR A 417 -2.87 -38.03 -16.07
CA THR A 417 -3.09 -37.77 -17.50
C THR A 417 -3.87 -36.46 -17.72
N THR A 418 -4.09 -35.66 -16.67
CA THR A 418 -4.92 -34.45 -16.76
C THR A 418 -4.28 -33.40 -17.67
N TYR A 419 -5.09 -32.81 -18.54
CA TYR A 419 -4.67 -31.74 -19.44
C TYR A 419 -5.79 -30.74 -19.70
N SER A 420 -5.41 -29.48 -19.90
CA SER A 420 -6.25 -28.44 -20.51
C SER A 420 -5.88 -28.27 -21.99
N THR A 421 -4.59 -28.31 -22.30
CA THR A 421 -4.03 -28.27 -23.66
C THR A 421 -2.77 -29.13 -23.74
N GLN A 422 -2.19 -29.36 -24.93
CA GLN A 422 -0.90 -30.06 -25.03
C GLN A 422 0.27 -29.30 -24.35
N PHE A 423 0.10 -28.00 -24.06
CA PHE A 423 1.08 -27.14 -23.40
C PHE A 423 0.69 -26.80 -21.94
N ASP A 424 -0.41 -27.36 -21.45
CA ASP A 424 -0.88 -27.25 -20.08
C ASP A 424 -1.46 -28.60 -19.67
N SER A 425 -0.55 -29.50 -19.27
CA SER A 425 -0.83 -30.86 -18.86
C SER A 425 0.09 -31.27 -17.72
N ASP A 426 -0.31 -32.26 -16.92
CA ASP A 426 0.52 -32.71 -15.80
C ASP A 426 1.82 -33.36 -16.29
N ILE A 427 1.84 -33.90 -17.52
CA ILE A 427 3.08 -34.36 -18.18
C ILE A 427 4.00 -33.18 -18.49
N TYR A 428 3.44 -32.07 -18.97
CA TYR A 428 4.21 -30.85 -19.25
C TYR A 428 4.84 -30.32 -17.96
N TRP A 429 4.04 -30.19 -16.90
CA TRP A 429 4.49 -29.68 -15.63
C TRP A 429 5.46 -30.63 -14.92
N PHE A 430 5.24 -31.94 -14.97
CA PHE A 430 6.17 -32.95 -14.47
C PHE A 430 7.58 -32.84 -15.08
N ILE A 431 7.66 -32.65 -16.41
CA ILE A 431 8.95 -32.49 -17.11
C ILE A 431 9.55 -31.11 -16.83
N PHE A 432 8.72 -30.07 -16.79
CA PHE A 432 9.14 -28.70 -16.49
C PHE A 432 9.77 -28.60 -15.10
N ASN A 433 9.08 -29.09 -14.07
CA ASN A 433 9.49 -29.05 -12.67
C ASN A 433 10.85 -29.77 -12.47
N GLN A 434 11.03 -30.96 -13.07
CA GLN A 434 12.32 -31.67 -13.04
C GLN A 434 13.43 -30.93 -13.78
N LYS A 435 13.13 -30.39 -14.97
CA LYS A 435 14.10 -29.67 -15.78
C LYS A 435 14.57 -28.40 -15.08
N TYR A 436 13.63 -27.60 -14.55
CA TYR A 436 13.93 -26.35 -13.87
C TYR A 436 14.73 -26.59 -12.59
N THR A 437 14.42 -27.67 -11.85
CA THR A 437 15.24 -28.11 -10.72
C THR A 437 16.68 -28.41 -11.13
N ILE A 438 16.90 -29.15 -12.23
CA ILE A 438 18.25 -29.44 -12.73
C ILE A 438 18.97 -28.17 -13.19
N GLN A 439 18.27 -27.28 -13.91
CA GLN A 439 18.83 -26.00 -14.35
C GLN A 439 19.38 -25.21 -13.16
N VAL A 440 18.57 -25.01 -12.13
CA VAL A 440 18.96 -24.22 -10.96
C VAL A 440 20.02 -24.94 -10.12
N CYS A 441 19.76 -26.19 -9.71
CA CYS A 441 20.62 -26.92 -8.78
C CYS A 441 21.95 -27.38 -9.37
N VAL A 442 22.03 -27.56 -10.70
CA VAL A 442 23.25 -28.07 -11.37
C VAL A 442 23.98 -26.97 -12.14
N TYR A 443 23.28 -25.99 -12.73
CA TYR A 443 23.90 -25.03 -13.65
C TYR A 443 23.87 -23.56 -13.22
N GLU A 444 22.96 -23.15 -12.31
CA GLU A 444 22.85 -21.75 -11.85
C GLU A 444 23.31 -21.52 -10.41
N ASP A 445 23.34 -22.57 -9.56
CA ASP A 445 23.87 -22.45 -8.21
C ASP A 445 25.36 -22.02 -8.25
N SER A 446 25.62 -20.83 -7.72
CA SER A 446 26.88 -20.07 -7.83
C SER A 446 28.09 -20.71 -7.13
N ALA A 447 27.90 -21.83 -6.43
CA ALA A 447 29.00 -22.60 -5.86
C ALA A 447 29.64 -23.48 -6.94
N SER A 448 30.94 -23.29 -7.22
CA SER A 448 31.75 -24.13 -8.13
C SER A 448 31.79 -25.62 -7.78
N THR A 449 31.14 -26.02 -6.69
CA THR A 449 31.00 -27.38 -6.18
C THR A 449 29.74 -28.12 -6.67
N SER A 450 28.77 -27.46 -7.31
CA SER A 450 27.52 -28.09 -7.76
C SER A 450 27.74 -29.14 -8.85
N LEU A 451 28.64 -28.88 -9.80
CA LEU A 451 29.01 -29.81 -10.85
C LEU A 451 30.14 -30.76 -10.46
N SER A 452 30.95 -30.47 -9.44
CA SER A 452 32.10 -31.31 -9.10
C SER A 452 31.69 -32.64 -8.46
N PRO A 453 32.24 -33.82 -8.89
CA PRO A 453 33.27 -34.08 -9.92
C PRO A 453 32.70 -34.48 -11.32
N CYS A 454 31.47 -34.08 -11.62
CA CYS A 454 30.69 -34.44 -12.82
C CYS A 454 30.82 -33.46 -14.00
N GLU A 455 31.75 -32.51 -13.96
CA GLU A 455 31.91 -31.45 -14.97
C GLU A 455 32.04 -32.02 -16.38
N SER A 456 32.87 -33.06 -16.55
CA SER A 456 33.14 -33.67 -17.86
C SER A 456 31.93 -34.33 -18.51
N GLN A 457 30.94 -34.75 -17.71
CA GLN A 457 29.74 -35.44 -18.18
C GLN A 457 28.52 -34.52 -18.24
N CYS A 458 28.43 -33.54 -17.34
CA CYS A 458 27.25 -32.66 -17.21
C CYS A 458 27.41 -31.30 -17.92
N LEU A 459 28.63 -30.75 -18.06
CA LEU A 459 28.82 -29.43 -18.67
C LEU A 459 28.37 -29.36 -20.16
N PRO A 460 28.53 -30.41 -21.00
CA PRO A 460 28.01 -30.39 -22.37
C PRO A 460 26.49 -30.22 -22.48
N LEU A 461 25.74 -30.51 -21.41
CA LEU A 461 24.28 -30.33 -21.36
C LEU A 461 23.86 -28.92 -20.97
N LYS A 462 24.77 -28.07 -20.48
CA LYS A 462 24.45 -26.71 -20.00
C LYS A 462 23.61 -25.89 -21.00
N PRO A 463 23.92 -25.87 -22.31
CA PRO A 463 23.11 -25.11 -23.27
C PRO A 463 21.67 -25.64 -23.45
N VAL A 464 21.43 -26.93 -23.16
CA VAL A 464 20.08 -27.53 -23.19
C VAL A 464 19.24 -27.03 -22.01
N PHE A 465 19.87 -26.71 -20.88
CA PHE A 465 19.20 -26.21 -19.68
C PHE A 465 19.17 -24.68 -19.59
N GLU A 466 20.03 -23.95 -20.31
CA GLU A 466 20.04 -22.47 -20.36
C GLU A 466 18.96 -21.86 -21.28
N THR A 467 18.31 -22.66 -22.13
CA THR A 467 17.28 -22.16 -23.05
C THR A 467 15.93 -21.98 -22.36
N LEU A 468 15.32 -20.79 -22.48
CA LEU A 468 14.05 -20.40 -21.85
C LEU A 468 12.86 -21.25 -22.33
N TRP A 469 12.02 -21.72 -21.39
CA TRP A 469 10.91 -22.67 -21.64
C TRP A 469 9.51 -22.05 -21.58
N TRP A 470 9.42 -20.75 -21.38
CA TRP A 470 8.16 -20.04 -21.24
C TRP A 470 7.86 -19.28 -22.52
N GLY A 471 6.86 -19.75 -23.27
CA GLY A 471 6.38 -19.15 -24.51
C GLY A 471 5.41 -20.07 -25.24
N ASN A 472 4.33 -19.50 -25.78
CA ASN A 472 3.35 -20.22 -26.60
C ASN A 472 3.99 -20.61 -27.94
N ASN A 473 4.68 -21.77 -28.01
CA ASN A 473 4.99 -22.59 -29.22
C ASN A 473 6.20 -23.55 -29.09
N VAL A 474 6.79 -23.76 -27.91
CA VAL A 474 7.91 -24.72 -27.78
C VAL A 474 7.37 -26.13 -27.52
N SER A 475 7.73 -27.09 -28.38
CA SER A 475 7.37 -28.51 -28.20
C SER A 475 7.94 -29.06 -26.88
N LEU A 476 7.11 -29.76 -26.09
CA LEU A 476 7.47 -30.36 -24.80
C LEU A 476 8.79 -31.17 -24.83
N TYR A 477 9.08 -31.82 -25.96
CA TYR A 477 10.25 -32.68 -26.14
C TYR A 477 11.39 -32.02 -26.93
N SER A 478 11.37 -30.69 -27.10
CA SER A 478 12.40 -29.99 -27.89
C SER A 478 13.83 -30.16 -27.32
N TYR A 479 13.98 -30.36 -26.01
CA TYR A 479 15.29 -30.63 -25.40
C TYR A 479 15.98 -31.89 -25.93
N CYS A 480 15.23 -32.84 -26.49
CA CYS A 480 15.77 -34.06 -27.08
C CYS A 480 16.68 -33.81 -28.27
N THR A 481 16.36 -32.78 -29.06
CA THR A 481 17.00 -32.52 -30.35
C THR A 481 17.83 -31.22 -30.36
N GLN A 482 17.68 -30.40 -29.32
CA GLN A 482 18.47 -29.19 -29.13
C GLN A 482 19.99 -29.47 -29.09
N ASN A 483 20.76 -28.50 -29.55
CA ASN A 483 22.22 -28.49 -29.52
C ASN A 483 22.86 -29.78 -30.06
N ASN A 484 22.52 -30.15 -31.30
CA ASN A 484 23.03 -31.36 -31.97
C ASN A 484 22.76 -32.67 -31.20
N ASN A 485 21.55 -32.85 -30.68
CA ASN A 485 21.18 -34.01 -29.86
C ASN A 485 22.07 -34.15 -28.59
N ALA A 486 22.49 -33.02 -27.99
CA ALA A 486 23.34 -33.04 -26.79
C ALA A 486 22.67 -33.80 -25.64
N PHE A 487 21.36 -33.62 -25.43
CA PHE A 487 20.65 -34.29 -24.36
C PHE A 487 20.75 -35.84 -24.41
N PRO A 488 20.29 -36.52 -25.47
CA PRO A 488 20.42 -37.98 -25.55
C PRO A 488 21.87 -38.48 -25.60
N THR A 489 22.83 -37.63 -25.98
CA THR A 489 24.26 -37.97 -26.04
C THR A 489 24.92 -37.97 -24.66
N TYR A 490 24.62 -36.99 -23.81
CA TYR A 490 25.36 -36.76 -22.56
C TYR A 490 24.54 -37.01 -21.28
N ALA A 491 23.19 -37.05 -21.35
CA ALA A 491 22.33 -37.15 -20.16
C ALA A 491 22.55 -38.42 -19.34
N SER A 492 22.76 -39.58 -19.96
CA SER A 492 22.99 -40.85 -19.24
C SER A 492 24.29 -40.82 -18.43
N GLY A 493 25.34 -40.19 -18.97
CA GLY A 493 26.61 -40.05 -18.27
C GLY A 493 26.52 -39.06 -17.12
N CYS A 494 25.88 -37.91 -17.35
CA CYS A 494 25.63 -36.92 -16.30
C CYS A 494 24.78 -37.51 -15.17
N SER A 495 23.72 -38.26 -15.49
CA SER A 495 22.84 -38.88 -14.50
C SER A 495 23.56 -39.92 -13.63
N GLU A 496 24.41 -40.75 -14.25
CA GLU A 496 25.24 -41.74 -13.52
C GLU A 496 26.21 -41.05 -12.56
N CYS A 497 26.86 -39.98 -13.00
CA CYS A 497 27.76 -39.23 -12.14
C CYS A 497 27.03 -38.54 -10.98
N LEU A 498 25.90 -37.88 -11.24
CA LEU A 498 25.10 -37.22 -10.20
C LEU A 498 24.60 -38.19 -9.12
N ARG A 499 24.26 -39.44 -9.48
CA ARG A 499 23.92 -40.50 -8.51
C ARG A 499 25.11 -41.00 -7.70
N GLY A 500 26.32 -40.95 -8.25
CA GLY A 500 27.56 -41.22 -7.52
C GLY A 500 27.93 -40.13 -6.51
N LYS A 501 27.35 -38.93 -6.66
CA LYS A 501 27.58 -37.78 -5.79
C LYS A 501 26.63 -37.78 -4.58
N SER A 502 27.18 -37.59 -3.39
CA SER A 502 26.40 -37.50 -2.16
C SER A 502 25.47 -36.28 -2.20
N GLY A 503 24.19 -36.49 -1.91
CA GLY A 503 23.18 -35.43 -1.85
C GLY A 503 22.58 -35.02 -3.19
N SER A 504 22.90 -35.71 -4.30
CA SER A 504 22.39 -35.38 -5.65
C SER A 504 21.79 -36.57 -6.41
N LYS A 505 21.47 -37.67 -5.71
CA LYS A 505 20.88 -38.87 -6.33
C LYS A 505 19.52 -38.61 -6.95
N VAL A 506 18.69 -37.79 -6.31
CA VAL A 506 17.36 -37.40 -6.83
C VAL A 506 17.50 -36.61 -8.13
N LEU A 507 18.48 -35.70 -8.23
CA LEU A 507 18.77 -34.96 -9.46
C LEU A 507 19.20 -35.90 -10.60
N GLY A 508 19.99 -36.93 -10.28
CA GLY A 508 20.32 -37.99 -11.24
C GLY A 508 19.11 -38.83 -11.67
N ASN A 509 18.15 -39.10 -10.77
CA ASN A 509 16.90 -39.78 -11.11
C ASN A 509 15.99 -38.91 -12.00
N PHE A 510 15.92 -37.60 -11.75
CA PHE A 510 15.18 -36.66 -12.61
C PHE A 510 15.74 -36.65 -14.04
N MET A 511 17.07 -36.65 -14.16
CA MET A 511 17.74 -36.73 -15.47
C MET A 511 17.40 -38.04 -16.21
N ASP A 512 17.38 -39.20 -15.53
CA ASP A 512 16.98 -40.49 -16.13
C ASP A 512 15.51 -40.49 -16.59
N ASN A 513 14.62 -39.89 -15.81
CA ASN A 513 13.20 -39.80 -16.16
C ASN A 513 12.98 -38.88 -17.36
N MET A 514 13.75 -37.79 -17.46
CA MET A 514 13.78 -36.96 -18.67
C MET A 514 14.34 -37.73 -19.88
N VAL A 515 15.36 -38.58 -19.72
CA VAL A 515 15.84 -39.48 -20.80
C VAL A 515 14.74 -40.45 -21.25
N SER A 516 13.97 -40.99 -20.31
CA SER A 516 12.84 -41.86 -20.61
C SER A 516 11.73 -41.13 -21.37
N ALA A 517 11.33 -39.95 -20.89
CA ALA A 517 10.33 -39.09 -21.53
C ALA A 517 10.78 -38.65 -22.93
N CYS A 518 12.08 -38.42 -23.12
CA CYS A 518 12.66 -38.07 -24.40
C CYS A 518 12.56 -39.21 -25.43
N LYS A 519 12.73 -40.47 -24.99
CA LYS A 519 12.64 -41.67 -25.84
C LYS A 519 11.20 -42.06 -26.15
N THR A 520 10.30 -41.90 -25.17
CA THR A 520 8.92 -42.41 -25.24
C THR A 520 7.91 -41.35 -25.70
N GLN A 521 8.23 -40.06 -25.52
CA GLN A 521 7.41 -38.90 -25.88
C GLN A 521 5.92 -39.04 -25.56
N PRO A 522 5.56 -39.35 -24.29
CA PRO A 522 4.18 -39.59 -23.90
C PRO A 522 3.29 -38.36 -24.12
N ASN A 523 2.04 -38.60 -24.48
CA ASN A 523 1.08 -37.56 -24.81
C ASN A 523 -0.18 -37.65 -23.93
N ALA A 524 -0.38 -36.64 -23.08
CA ALA A 524 -1.52 -36.55 -22.17
C ALA A 524 -2.88 -36.59 -22.90
N THR A 525 -2.95 -36.05 -24.12
CA THR A 525 -4.17 -36.07 -24.94
C THR A 525 -4.54 -37.49 -25.44
N LYS A 526 -3.59 -38.43 -25.37
CA LYS A 526 -3.80 -39.86 -25.67
C LYS A 526 -3.95 -40.72 -24.41
N GLY A 527 -3.98 -40.10 -23.22
CA GLY A 527 -4.05 -40.82 -21.95
C GLY A 527 -2.76 -41.56 -21.58
N GLU A 528 -1.63 -41.20 -22.19
CA GLU A 528 -0.32 -41.76 -21.85
C GLU A 528 0.27 -41.07 -20.62
N THR A 529 1.14 -41.75 -19.86
CA THR A 529 1.88 -41.17 -18.72
C THR A 529 3.38 -41.30 -18.95
N VAL A 530 4.20 -40.59 -18.16
CA VAL A 530 5.64 -40.74 -18.23
C VAL A 530 6.07 -42.07 -17.61
N THR A 531 6.68 -42.94 -18.43
CA THR A 531 7.33 -44.14 -17.92
C THR A 531 8.59 -43.73 -17.15
N LEU A 532 8.56 -43.89 -15.83
CA LEU A 532 9.74 -43.64 -14.99
C LEU A 532 10.82 -44.68 -15.32
N ALA A 533 12.01 -44.22 -15.69
CA ALA A 533 13.16 -45.11 -15.86
C ALA A 533 13.57 -45.73 -14.51
N ARG A 534 13.37 -44.95 -13.43
CA ARG A 534 13.59 -45.33 -12.03
C ARG A 534 12.64 -44.54 -11.12
N PRO A 535 12.34 -45.03 -9.90
CA PRO A 535 11.54 -44.25 -8.96
C PRO A 535 12.20 -42.91 -8.64
N LEU A 536 11.43 -41.81 -8.66
CA LEU A 536 11.93 -40.43 -8.53
C LEU A 536 12.83 -40.22 -7.30
N TYR A 537 12.43 -40.79 -6.17
CA TYR A 537 13.03 -40.54 -4.86
C TYR A 537 13.65 -41.79 -4.22
N ASP A 538 13.90 -42.83 -5.01
CA ASP A 538 14.65 -43.98 -4.51
C ASP A 538 16.13 -43.62 -4.42
N LEU A 539 16.63 -43.53 -3.18
CA LEU A 539 18.02 -43.22 -2.87
C LEU A 539 18.92 -44.47 -2.96
N GLY A 540 18.32 -45.66 -3.10
CA GLY A 540 18.96 -46.96 -3.03
C GLY A 540 19.58 -47.23 -1.66
N ALA A 541 19.26 -48.39 -1.07
CA ALA A 541 20.17 -48.96 -0.08
C ALA A 541 21.52 -49.18 -0.76
N ALA A 542 22.62 -48.82 -0.10
CA ALA A 542 23.92 -49.34 -0.48
C ALA A 542 23.77 -50.87 -0.53
N THR A 543 23.75 -51.44 -1.73
CA THR A 543 23.91 -52.87 -1.90
C THR A 543 25.30 -53.18 -1.38
N ASN A 544 25.37 -53.73 -0.17
CA ASN A 544 26.48 -54.56 0.25
C ASN A 544 26.54 -55.75 -0.72
N SER A 545 27.18 -55.55 -1.87
CA SER A 545 27.72 -56.67 -2.62
C SER A 545 29.01 -57.10 -1.92
N THR A 546 28.86 -57.98 -0.93
CA THR A 546 29.88 -59.00 -0.68
C THR A 546 29.97 -59.85 -1.96
N ALA A 547 30.82 -59.42 -2.88
CA ALA A 547 31.34 -60.25 -3.95
C ALA A 547 32.78 -60.59 -3.58
N THR A 548 32.91 -61.82 -3.07
CA THR A 548 34.10 -62.67 -3.00
C THR A 548 35.23 -62.24 -3.93
N SER A 549 36.38 -61.90 -3.35
CA SER A 549 37.64 -61.83 -4.06
C SER A 549 38.11 -63.25 -4.39
N THR A 550 38.03 -63.65 -5.66
CA THR A 550 38.98 -64.61 -6.23
C THR A 550 40.02 -63.82 -7.00
N ALA A 551 41.20 -63.71 -6.39
CA ALA A 551 42.40 -63.23 -7.05
C ALA A 551 42.97 -64.33 -7.96
N ALA A 552 43.28 -63.97 -9.19
CA ALA A 552 44.35 -64.58 -9.97
C ALA A 552 45.16 -63.45 -10.63
N THR A 553 46.42 -63.34 -10.19
CA THR A 553 47.65 -62.93 -10.94
C THR A 553 47.47 -62.05 -12.19
N THR A 554 48.21 -60.94 -12.40
CA THR A 554 49.68 -60.87 -12.40
C THR A 554 50.18 -59.42 -12.52
N ALA A 555 51.39 -59.19 -11.98
CA ALA A 555 52.45 -58.25 -12.39
C ALA A 555 52.35 -56.75 -12.02
N THR A 556 53.05 -56.33 -10.96
CA THR A 556 54.37 -55.61 -10.93
C THR A 556 54.25 -54.11 -11.22
N GLY A 557 54.74 -53.18 -10.39
CA GLY A 557 55.50 -53.26 -9.16
C GLY A 557 55.87 -51.84 -8.67
N THR A 558 56.44 -51.79 -7.44
CA THR A 558 57.39 -50.79 -6.89
C THR A 558 56.95 -49.31 -6.88
N SER A 559 57.01 -48.52 -5.80
CA SER A 559 57.76 -48.62 -4.55
C SER A 559 57.22 -47.60 -3.53
N THR A 560 57.30 -48.01 -2.27
CA THR A 560 57.11 -47.34 -0.97
C THR A 560 58.06 -46.16 -0.70
N PRO A 561 58.16 -45.60 0.54
CA PRO A 561 57.17 -44.97 1.44
C PRO A 561 57.69 -43.54 1.86
N THR A 562 57.18 -42.73 2.80
CA THR A 562 57.09 -42.93 4.26
C THR A 562 56.70 -41.62 4.97
N SER A 563 55.98 -41.77 6.08
CA SER A 563 56.07 -41.05 7.38
C SER A 563 55.71 -39.56 7.54
N SER A 564 54.64 -39.35 8.32
CA SER A 564 54.38 -38.32 9.36
C SER A 564 55.54 -38.24 10.42
N PRO A 565 55.51 -37.44 11.53
CA PRO A 565 54.48 -36.50 12.05
C PRO A 565 55.01 -35.19 12.73
N SER A 566 54.06 -34.34 13.15
CA SER A 566 53.99 -33.50 14.39
C SER A 566 55.14 -32.60 14.88
N SER A 567 54.78 -31.34 15.20
CA SER A 567 54.86 -30.66 16.52
C SER A 567 55.51 -29.26 16.58
N THR A 568 54.71 -28.31 17.09
CA THR A 568 54.97 -27.22 18.08
C THR A 568 56.00 -26.09 17.89
N ALA A 569 55.49 -24.89 18.20
CA ALA A 569 56.08 -23.73 18.93
C ALA A 569 56.76 -22.58 18.14
N SER A 570 56.25 -21.36 18.39
CA SER A 570 56.76 -20.01 18.05
C SER A 570 58.01 -19.63 18.90
N PRO A 571 58.62 -18.40 18.84
CA PRO A 571 58.43 -17.22 17.95
C PRO A 571 59.77 -16.57 17.44
N SER A 572 59.62 -15.44 16.73
CA SER A 572 60.53 -14.26 16.67
C SER A 572 61.29 -13.93 15.37
N SER A 573 61.37 -12.60 15.16
CA SER A 573 62.34 -11.81 14.40
C SER A 573 62.11 -11.53 12.90
N GLY A 574 62.12 -10.23 12.58
CA GLY A 574 63.11 -9.68 11.65
C GLY A 574 62.67 -9.40 10.22
N LEU A 575 62.38 -8.13 9.96
CA LEU A 575 62.30 -7.49 8.64
C LEU A 575 63.54 -7.77 7.75
N SER A 576 63.33 -7.82 6.44
CA SER A 576 64.38 -7.55 5.44
C SER A 576 64.10 -6.26 4.67
N ALA A 577 65.19 -5.61 4.29
CA ALA A 577 65.29 -4.25 3.82
C ALA A 577 65.17 -4.11 2.30
N GLY A 578 64.61 -2.98 1.87
CA GLY A 578 64.59 -2.55 0.47
C GLY A 578 63.95 -1.16 0.30
N ALA A 579 64.29 -0.21 1.18
CA ALA A 579 63.83 1.18 1.09
C ALA A 579 65.02 2.13 1.31
N ALA A 580 65.50 2.78 0.25
CA ALA A 580 66.06 4.13 0.25
C ALA A 580 66.59 4.51 -1.15
N ALA A 581 65.85 5.36 -1.87
CA ALA A 581 66.40 6.43 -2.71
C ALA A 581 65.29 7.43 -3.05
N GLY A 582 65.47 8.71 -2.69
CA GLY A 582 64.70 9.84 -3.26
C GLY A 582 63.90 10.69 -2.26
N ILE A 583 64.59 11.54 -1.51
CA ILE A 583 64.04 12.65 -0.71
C ILE A 583 63.61 13.79 -1.65
N GLY A 584 62.42 14.37 -1.46
CA GLY A 584 62.13 15.73 -1.92
C GLY A 584 60.67 16.00 -2.30
N VAL A 585 60.05 16.95 -1.60
CA VAL A 585 58.72 17.57 -1.85
C VAL A 585 57.51 16.78 -1.29
N GLY A 586 57.13 17.09 -0.04
CA GLY A 586 55.89 16.55 0.53
C GLY A 586 55.50 17.04 1.93
N ALA A 587 56.27 17.91 2.58
CA ALA A 587 55.95 18.41 3.92
C ALA A 587 55.27 19.81 3.92
N GLY A 588 54.95 20.38 2.75
CA GLY A 588 54.32 21.70 2.62
C GLY A 588 52.80 21.70 2.43
N ALA A 589 52.19 20.59 2.01
CA ALA A 589 50.77 20.55 1.65
C ALA A 589 49.83 20.21 2.83
N GLY A 590 50.32 19.48 3.83
CA GLY A 590 49.49 19.03 4.97
C GLY A 590 49.09 20.15 5.94
N LEU A 591 49.96 21.14 6.16
CA LEU A 591 49.68 22.26 7.08
C LEU A 591 48.81 23.36 6.43
N ILE A 592 48.86 23.51 5.10
CA ILE A 592 48.01 24.44 4.35
C ILE A 592 46.57 23.90 4.27
N LEU A 593 46.38 22.59 4.13
CA LEU A 593 45.04 21.98 4.12
C LEU A 593 44.34 22.04 5.48
N ILE A 594 45.06 21.85 6.59
CA ILE A 594 44.48 21.98 7.93
C ILE A 594 44.17 23.46 8.25
N GLY A 595 45.07 24.39 7.86
CA GLY A 595 44.81 25.83 7.99
C GLY A 595 43.62 26.31 7.16
N ALA A 596 43.47 25.82 5.93
CA ALA A 596 42.32 26.11 5.07
C ALA A 596 41.01 25.52 5.63
N LEU A 597 41.05 24.31 6.19
CA LEU A 597 39.88 23.69 6.82
C LEU A 597 39.42 24.47 8.06
N VAL A 598 40.36 24.87 8.93
CA VAL A 598 40.07 25.69 10.12
C VAL A 598 39.58 27.08 9.72
N TRP A 599 40.17 27.70 8.69
CA TRP A 599 39.71 29.00 8.17
C TRP A 599 38.33 28.92 7.50
N VAL A 600 38.02 27.86 6.76
CA VAL A 600 36.69 27.59 6.18
C VAL A 600 35.65 27.37 7.28
N LEU A 601 35.99 26.63 8.34
CA LEU A 601 35.11 26.41 9.49
C LEU A 601 34.89 27.70 10.30
N PHE A 602 35.92 28.55 10.44
CA PHE A 602 35.80 29.86 11.09
C PHE A 602 35.02 30.87 10.23
N ARG A 603 35.20 30.86 8.89
CA ARG A 603 34.38 31.66 7.95
C ARG A 603 32.93 31.20 7.91
N ARG A 604 32.66 29.88 8.00
CA ARG A 604 31.29 29.35 8.13
C ARG A 604 30.63 29.79 9.43
N ARG A 605 31.35 29.79 10.56
CA ARG A 605 30.84 30.35 11.83
C ARG A 605 30.60 31.86 11.80
N ARG A 606 31.47 32.65 11.14
CA ARG A 606 31.26 34.10 10.97
C ARG A 606 30.14 34.43 9.98
N ARG A 607 29.96 33.66 8.89
CA ARG A 607 28.83 33.81 7.95
C ARG A 607 27.50 33.36 8.58
N ALA A 608 27.50 32.33 9.42
CA ALA A 608 26.32 31.97 10.21
C ALA A 608 25.93 33.05 11.24
N ALA A 609 26.89 33.87 11.67
CA ALA A 609 26.65 35.03 12.55
C ALA A 609 26.34 36.34 11.79
N GLN A 610 26.37 36.35 10.44
CA GLN A 610 26.19 37.55 9.61
C GLN A 610 25.21 37.35 8.42
N GLN A 611 24.51 36.21 8.33
CA GLN A 611 23.33 36.13 7.46
C GLN A 611 22.21 36.97 8.09
N PRO A 612 21.62 37.93 7.37
CA PRO A 612 20.43 38.61 7.84
C PRO A 612 19.35 37.54 8.06
N GLN A 613 18.83 37.46 9.29
CA GLN A 613 17.60 36.73 9.55
C GLN A 613 16.60 37.14 8.48
N SER A 614 16.08 36.15 7.76
CA SER A 614 14.94 36.31 6.86
C SER A 614 13.89 37.13 7.58
N MET A 615 13.65 38.31 7.01
CA MET A 615 12.70 39.32 7.42
C MET A 615 11.28 38.81 7.13
N TYR A 616 10.85 37.79 7.86
CA TYR A 616 9.46 37.76 8.29
C TYR A 616 9.41 38.60 9.55
N PRO A 617 8.50 39.59 9.67
CA PRO A 617 8.34 40.27 10.95
C PRO A 617 8.10 39.19 12.01
N PRO A 618 8.82 39.20 13.15
CA PRO A 618 8.38 38.42 14.29
C PRO A 618 6.92 38.81 14.54
N ALA A 619 6.05 37.81 14.72
CA ALA A 619 4.69 38.06 15.18
C ALA A 619 4.79 39.06 16.34
N ALA A 620 4.14 40.21 16.18
CA ALA A 620 4.23 41.30 17.13
C ALA A 620 4.02 40.73 18.54
N PRO A 621 4.97 40.88 19.48
CA PRO A 621 4.76 40.44 20.83
C PRO A 621 3.72 41.37 21.46
N GLY A 622 2.49 40.89 21.63
CA GLY A 622 1.49 41.55 22.47
C GLY A 622 0.37 42.32 21.77
N GLY A 623 -0.17 41.81 20.66
CA GLY A 623 -1.54 42.11 20.23
C GLY A 623 -2.31 40.80 20.12
N GLY A 624 -3.32 40.58 20.97
CA GLY A 624 -4.15 39.37 20.86
C GLY A 624 -4.74 39.27 19.46
N GLN A 625 -4.39 38.22 18.70
CA GLN A 625 -5.19 37.89 17.53
C GLN A 625 -6.52 37.36 18.05
N GLU A 626 -7.54 38.21 17.98
CA GLU A 626 -8.92 37.78 18.18
C GLU A 626 -9.22 36.71 17.14
N TYR A 627 -9.64 35.54 17.60
CA TYR A 627 -10.30 34.56 16.74
C TYR A 627 -11.43 35.27 16.00
N ALA A 628 -11.59 34.99 14.70
CA ALA A 628 -12.70 35.53 13.94
C ALA A 628 -14.01 35.30 14.73
N PRO A 629 -14.80 36.35 15.04
CA PRO A 629 -16.06 36.17 15.73
C PRO A 629 -16.98 35.28 14.88
N PRO A 630 -17.92 34.55 15.49
CA PRO A 630 -18.82 33.69 14.74
C PRO A 630 -19.60 34.54 13.72
N MET A 631 -19.40 34.24 12.43
CA MET A 631 -20.25 34.76 11.37
C MET A 631 -21.59 34.03 11.47
N GLN A 632 -22.65 34.76 11.80
CA GLN A 632 -24.00 34.19 11.82
C GLN A 632 -24.50 34.00 10.38
N GLN A 633 -25.28 32.94 10.15
CA GLN A 633 -25.85 32.54 8.85
C GLN A 633 -26.55 33.70 8.09
N GLU A 634 -27.04 34.71 8.81
CA GLU A 634 -27.74 35.88 8.26
C GLU A 634 -26.91 36.69 7.25
N ALA A 635 -25.58 36.64 7.32
CA ALA A 635 -24.72 37.40 6.40
C ALA A 635 -24.54 36.73 5.01
N ALA A 636 -24.75 35.42 4.89
CA ALA A 636 -24.68 34.67 3.62
C ALA A 636 -25.71 33.52 3.66
N PRO A 637 -27.00 33.79 3.39
CA PRO A 637 -28.09 32.87 3.73
C PRO A 637 -28.03 31.54 2.97
N SER A 638 -27.50 31.54 1.74
CA SER A 638 -27.35 30.38 0.86
C SER A 638 -26.08 29.56 1.14
N ALA A 639 -25.04 30.18 1.71
CA ALA A 639 -23.79 29.51 2.05
C ALA A 639 -23.95 28.56 3.25
N LYS A 640 -23.05 27.57 3.36
CA LYS A 640 -22.87 26.86 4.64
C LYS A 640 -21.76 27.51 5.43
N VAL A 641 -22.03 27.91 6.67
CA VAL A 641 -21.05 28.53 7.56
C VAL A 641 -20.68 27.56 8.68
N TYR A 642 -19.37 27.36 8.87
CA TYR A 642 -18.82 26.53 9.92
C TYR A 642 -17.91 27.36 10.82
N THR A 643 -18.10 27.20 12.13
CA THR A 643 -17.24 27.72 13.20
C THR A 643 -16.63 26.54 13.96
N PRO A 644 -15.62 26.74 14.82
CA PRO A 644 -15.03 25.65 15.62
C PRO A 644 -16.05 24.82 16.41
N ASP A 645 -17.18 25.42 16.79
CA ASP A 645 -18.26 24.76 17.54
C ASP A 645 -19.29 24.06 16.63
N SER A 646 -19.21 24.24 15.31
CA SER A 646 -20.14 23.64 14.35
C SER A 646 -19.85 22.15 14.12
N GLU A 647 -20.90 21.34 14.09
CA GLU A 647 -20.78 19.94 13.68
C GLU A 647 -20.23 19.84 12.24
N GLY A 648 -19.21 19.00 12.05
CA GLY A 648 -18.55 18.83 10.76
C GLY A 648 -17.50 19.88 10.40
N TYR A 649 -17.21 20.87 11.26
CA TYR A 649 -16.16 21.87 11.04
C TYR A 649 -14.80 21.24 10.67
N ASP A 650 -14.39 20.17 11.36
CA ASP A 650 -13.11 19.51 11.09
C ASP A 650 -13.00 18.95 9.67
N ASN A 651 -14.11 18.55 9.04
CA ASN A 651 -14.12 18.09 7.66
C ASN A 651 -13.80 19.23 6.67
N THR A 652 -14.19 20.45 6.99
CA THR A 652 -13.93 21.64 6.17
C THR A 652 -12.44 22.05 6.17
N LEU A 653 -11.70 21.62 7.20
CA LEU A 653 -10.27 21.86 7.32
C LEU A 653 -9.40 20.89 6.50
N GLN A 654 -9.98 19.84 5.90
CA GLN A 654 -9.20 18.89 5.11
C GLN A 654 -8.53 19.54 3.90
N ARG A 655 -7.30 19.12 3.65
CA ARG A 655 -6.45 19.55 2.53
C ARG A 655 -5.79 18.32 1.90
N TRP A 656 -5.19 18.49 0.73
CA TRP A 656 -4.45 17.41 0.08
C TRP A 656 -3.20 16.98 0.89
N SER A 657 -2.60 17.90 1.65
CA SER A 657 -1.53 17.61 2.61
C SER A 657 -1.86 18.14 4.00
N ASP A 658 -1.48 17.39 5.02
CA ASP A 658 -1.60 17.76 6.43
C ASP A 658 -0.76 19.00 6.78
N THR A 659 0.29 19.29 6.02
CA THR A 659 1.09 20.53 6.16
C THR A 659 0.32 21.78 5.71
N GLY A 660 -0.68 21.60 4.85
CA GLY A 660 -1.56 22.66 4.38
C GLY A 660 -2.73 22.95 5.31
N ARG A 661 -3.03 22.06 6.27
CA ARG A 661 -4.17 22.21 7.20
C ARG A 661 -3.86 23.23 8.29
N LYS A 662 -4.73 24.24 8.47
CA LYS A 662 -4.70 25.20 9.60
C LYS A 662 -6.12 25.36 10.16
N PRO A 663 -6.31 25.44 11.49
CA PRO A 663 -7.63 25.68 12.09
C PRO A 663 -8.13 27.11 11.78
N ALA A 664 -9.19 27.21 10.99
CA ALA A 664 -9.83 28.48 10.63
C ALA A 664 -10.77 28.98 11.74
N GLY A 665 -10.90 30.29 11.92
CA GLY A 665 -11.92 30.84 12.82
C GLY A 665 -13.32 30.69 12.24
N VAL A 666 -13.46 30.80 10.92
CA VAL A 666 -14.72 30.58 10.19
C VAL A 666 -14.41 29.94 8.84
N VAL A 667 -15.25 28.99 8.40
CA VAL A 667 -15.26 28.50 7.01
C VAL A 667 -16.62 28.80 6.39
N VAL A 668 -16.61 29.49 5.25
CA VAL A 668 -17.82 29.75 4.45
C VAL A 668 -17.72 28.92 3.18
N MET A 669 -18.72 28.07 2.94
CA MET A 669 -18.88 27.30 1.71
C MET A 669 -19.95 27.95 0.84
N PRO A 670 -19.59 28.88 -0.05
CA PRO A 670 -20.52 29.57 -0.93
C PRO A 670 -21.12 28.62 -1.96
N THR A 671 -22.33 28.93 -2.40
CA THR A 671 -23.00 28.24 -3.53
C THR A 671 -23.05 29.11 -4.79
N ASP A 672 -22.88 30.43 -4.64
CA ASP A 672 -22.89 31.39 -5.73
C ASP A 672 -21.89 32.56 -5.46
N PRO A 673 -21.68 33.47 -6.43
CA PRO A 673 -20.78 34.62 -6.25
C PRO A 673 -21.23 35.65 -5.20
N GLU A 674 -22.52 35.71 -4.87
CA GLU A 674 -23.06 36.64 -3.88
C GLU A 674 -22.68 36.21 -2.45
N ASP A 675 -22.71 34.90 -2.18
CA ASP A 675 -22.17 34.33 -0.93
C ASP A 675 -20.67 34.69 -0.74
N VAL A 676 -19.88 34.61 -1.82
CA VAL A 676 -18.46 34.98 -1.81
C VAL A 676 -18.28 36.46 -1.50
N ARG A 677 -19.06 37.33 -2.15
CA ARG A 677 -19.05 38.78 -1.89
C ARG A 677 -19.34 39.07 -0.43
N ALA A 678 -20.38 38.47 0.13
CA ALA A 678 -20.77 38.69 1.51
C ALA A 678 -19.67 38.28 2.50
N ALA A 679 -19.09 37.07 2.32
CA ALA A 679 -17.99 36.59 3.17
C ALA A 679 -16.74 37.47 3.07
N LEU A 680 -16.41 37.94 1.87
CA LEU A 680 -15.28 38.82 1.61
C LEU A 680 -15.42 40.18 2.31
N LEU A 681 -16.56 40.85 2.12
CA LEU A 681 -16.82 42.15 2.75
C LEU A 681 -16.88 42.04 4.27
N TRP A 682 -17.48 40.95 4.79
CA TRP A 682 -17.52 40.66 6.22
C TRP A 682 -16.12 40.54 6.84
N ALA A 683 -15.20 39.84 6.16
CA ALA A 683 -13.82 39.68 6.61
C ALA A 683 -13.05 41.00 6.58
N GLN A 684 -13.26 41.82 5.54
CA GLN A 684 -12.60 43.13 5.42
C GLN A 684 -13.05 44.12 6.48
N GLU A 685 -14.35 44.24 6.72
CA GLU A 685 -14.92 45.11 7.76
C GLU A 685 -14.29 44.83 9.14
N ARG A 686 -13.91 43.56 9.38
CA ARG A 686 -13.35 43.08 10.65
C ARG A 686 -11.84 42.88 10.63
N HIS A 687 -11.17 43.24 9.53
CA HIS A 687 -9.73 43.03 9.35
C HIS A 687 -9.27 41.58 9.58
N ILE A 688 -10.10 40.61 9.20
CA ILE A 688 -9.85 39.18 9.36
C ILE A 688 -9.05 38.66 8.16
N ASN A 689 -7.98 37.92 8.42
CA ASN A 689 -7.21 37.29 7.36
C ASN A 689 -8.02 36.20 6.65
N LEU A 690 -8.03 36.20 5.31
CA LEU A 690 -8.82 35.26 4.52
C LEU A 690 -7.96 34.39 3.58
N ALA A 691 -8.37 33.14 3.42
CA ALA A 691 -7.82 32.22 2.44
C ALA A 691 -8.93 31.67 1.54
N VAL A 692 -8.59 31.38 0.29
CA VAL A 692 -9.51 30.79 -0.69
C VAL A 692 -9.09 29.35 -0.96
N LYS A 693 -10.06 28.43 -0.92
CA LYS A 693 -9.86 27.02 -1.25
C LYS A 693 -10.70 26.66 -2.49
N GLY A 694 -10.02 26.32 -3.58
CA GLY A 694 -10.59 25.49 -4.66
C GLY A 694 -10.48 24.01 -4.30
N GLY A 695 -9.68 23.22 -5.03
CA GLY A 695 -9.46 21.79 -4.74
C GLY A 695 -8.51 21.47 -3.57
N GLY A 696 -7.95 22.46 -2.86
CA GLY A 696 -7.16 22.23 -1.64
C GLY A 696 -5.78 21.57 -1.82
N HIS A 697 -5.18 21.62 -3.01
CA HIS A 697 -3.90 20.98 -3.36
C HIS A 697 -2.62 21.68 -2.83
N SER A 698 -2.73 22.87 -2.23
CA SER A 698 -1.57 23.58 -1.69
C SER A 698 -0.92 22.83 -0.52
N VAL A 699 0.38 22.56 -0.63
CA VAL A 699 1.22 21.97 0.45
C VAL A 699 1.79 23.02 1.41
N ALA A 700 1.67 24.31 1.07
CA ALA A 700 2.18 25.40 1.90
C ALA A 700 1.09 26.06 2.78
N GLY A 701 -0.14 25.53 2.74
CA GLY A 701 -1.26 26.05 3.53
C GLY A 701 -1.71 27.44 3.09
N THR A 702 -1.59 27.74 1.80
CA THR A 702 -2.08 28.99 1.18
C THR A 702 -3.60 28.98 0.98
N SER A 703 -4.22 27.80 1.03
CA SER A 703 -5.67 27.60 1.03
C SER A 703 -6.26 27.45 2.43
N SER A 704 -5.54 27.87 3.47
CA SER A 704 -5.95 27.80 4.88
C SER A 704 -5.54 29.05 5.64
N SER A 705 -6.40 29.50 6.55
CA SER A 705 -6.12 30.64 7.44
C SER A 705 -6.16 30.14 8.89
N TYR A 706 -5.19 30.52 9.72
CA TYR A 706 -5.21 30.19 11.16
C TYR A 706 -6.04 31.26 11.88
N GLY A 707 -7.12 30.88 12.55
CA GLY A 707 -8.02 31.80 13.26
C GLY A 707 -8.82 32.77 12.38
N GLY A 708 -8.54 32.83 11.07
CA GLY A 708 -9.23 33.70 10.11
C GLY A 708 -10.34 33.02 9.31
N LEU A 709 -10.72 33.62 8.18
CA LEU A 709 -11.76 33.12 7.28
C LEU A 709 -11.17 32.17 6.21
N VAL A 710 -11.88 31.09 5.90
CA VAL A 710 -11.67 30.32 4.67
C VAL A 710 -12.92 30.38 3.82
N ILE A 711 -12.79 30.86 2.59
CA ILE A 711 -13.82 30.74 1.54
C ILE A 711 -13.55 29.44 0.79
N ASP A 712 -14.36 28.42 1.04
CA ASP A 712 -14.22 27.08 0.47
C ASP A 712 -15.21 26.86 -0.68
N LEU A 713 -14.72 26.99 -1.90
CA LEU A 713 -15.52 26.94 -3.12
C LEU A 713 -16.05 25.55 -3.46
N SER A 714 -15.79 24.51 -2.65
CA SER A 714 -16.09 23.10 -2.99
C SER A 714 -17.56 22.80 -3.35
N LEU A 715 -18.52 23.68 -3.02
CA LEU A 715 -19.91 23.55 -3.48
C LEU A 715 -20.15 24.17 -4.87
N MET A 716 -19.30 25.07 -5.33
CA MET A 716 -19.33 25.71 -6.66
C MET A 716 -18.59 24.84 -7.70
N LYS A 717 -19.11 23.63 -7.93
CA LYS A 717 -18.47 22.60 -8.78
C LYS A 717 -19.24 22.24 -10.06
N SER A 718 -20.19 23.08 -10.47
CA SER A 718 -20.98 22.87 -11.70
C SER A 718 -20.09 22.87 -12.93
N VAL A 719 -20.39 22.00 -13.90
CA VAL A 719 -19.77 21.98 -15.22
C VAL A 719 -20.88 22.00 -16.27
N SER A 720 -20.76 22.90 -17.25
CA SER A 720 -21.66 23.01 -18.39
C SER A 720 -20.84 22.98 -19.68
N VAL A 721 -21.24 22.13 -20.62
CA VAL A 721 -20.55 21.96 -21.90
C VAL A 721 -21.48 22.41 -23.03
N ASP A 722 -21.00 23.29 -23.89
CA ASP A 722 -21.68 23.62 -25.15
C ASP A 722 -20.92 22.93 -26.30
N PRO A 723 -21.45 21.85 -26.88
CA PRO A 723 -20.80 21.14 -27.98
C PRO A 723 -20.78 21.93 -29.29
N THR A 724 -21.64 22.94 -29.45
CA THR A 724 -21.71 23.75 -30.68
C THR A 724 -20.55 24.73 -30.75
N THR A 725 -20.31 25.45 -29.65
CA THR A 725 -19.19 26.40 -29.53
C THR A 725 -17.92 25.73 -29.02
N LYS A 726 -18.01 24.46 -28.59
CA LYS A 726 -16.94 23.68 -27.95
C LYS A 726 -16.39 24.41 -26.72
N THR A 727 -17.28 24.95 -25.89
CA THR A 727 -16.89 25.65 -24.67
C THR A 727 -17.28 24.87 -23.44
N VAL A 728 -16.46 24.97 -22.39
CA VAL A 728 -16.71 24.32 -21.10
C VAL A 728 -16.67 25.39 -20.01
N THR A 729 -17.81 25.61 -19.35
CA THR A 729 -17.95 26.54 -18.24
C THR A 729 -17.99 25.78 -16.92
N VAL A 730 -17.10 26.15 -16.00
CA VAL A 730 -16.76 25.39 -14.80
C VAL A 730 -16.82 26.30 -13.58
N GLY A 731 -17.37 25.81 -12.47
CA GLY A 731 -17.34 26.51 -11.18
C GLY A 731 -15.94 26.52 -10.55
N GLY A 732 -15.60 27.57 -9.82
CA GLY A 732 -14.25 27.78 -9.28
C GLY A 732 -13.78 26.74 -8.26
N GLY A 733 -14.69 25.95 -7.70
CA GLY A 733 -14.39 24.86 -6.78
C GLY A 733 -14.41 23.45 -7.40
N ALA A 734 -14.64 23.33 -8.71
CA ALA A 734 -14.57 22.04 -9.38
C ALA A 734 -13.14 21.45 -9.38
N THR A 735 -13.05 20.13 -9.56
CA THR A 735 -11.80 19.44 -9.88
C THR A 735 -11.76 19.08 -11.35
N TRP A 736 -10.57 18.74 -11.87
CA TRP A 736 -10.42 18.30 -13.26
C TRP A 736 -11.22 17.04 -13.57
N LYS A 737 -11.52 16.20 -12.57
CA LYS A 737 -12.39 15.04 -12.73
C LYS A 737 -13.76 15.44 -13.27
N GLU A 738 -14.42 16.43 -12.67
CA GLU A 738 -15.75 16.86 -13.14
C GLU A 738 -15.68 17.42 -14.57
N VAL A 739 -14.59 18.11 -14.92
CA VAL A 739 -14.39 18.68 -16.26
C VAL A 739 -14.14 17.59 -17.30
N ASP A 740 -13.24 16.65 -17.00
CA ASP A 740 -12.85 15.55 -17.86
C ASP A 740 -14.04 14.62 -18.14
N GLU A 741 -14.86 14.31 -17.12
CA GLU A 741 -16.06 13.49 -17.26
C GLU A 741 -17.13 14.19 -18.11
N ALA A 742 -17.45 15.45 -17.81
CA ALA A 742 -18.48 16.18 -18.55
C ALA A 742 -18.11 16.47 -20.01
N ALA A 743 -16.85 16.84 -20.29
CA ALA A 743 -16.40 17.09 -21.66
C ALA A 743 -16.41 15.80 -22.51
N ALA A 744 -16.06 14.66 -21.92
CA ALA A 744 -16.00 13.38 -22.62
C ALA A 744 -17.39 12.91 -23.12
N GLU A 745 -18.48 13.25 -22.42
CA GLU A 745 -19.86 12.95 -22.87
C GLU A 745 -20.20 13.58 -24.24
N HIS A 746 -19.47 14.64 -24.61
CA HIS A 746 -19.65 15.37 -25.86
C HIS A 746 -18.49 15.14 -26.86
N GLY A 747 -17.59 14.20 -26.58
CA GLY A 747 -16.40 13.97 -27.41
C GLY A 747 -15.44 15.16 -27.42
N LEU A 748 -15.37 15.89 -26.30
CA LEU A 748 -14.50 17.05 -26.12
C LEU A 748 -13.51 16.83 -24.96
N ALA A 749 -12.42 17.59 -24.95
CA ALA A 749 -11.49 17.69 -23.84
C ALA A 749 -10.99 19.13 -23.65
N ALA A 750 -10.82 19.54 -22.40
CA ALA A 750 -10.17 20.80 -22.06
C ALA A 750 -8.69 20.56 -21.70
N VAL A 751 -7.85 21.59 -21.84
CA VAL A 751 -6.45 21.51 -21.38
C VAL A 751 -6.41 21.66 -19.86
N GLY A 752 -6.30 20.54 -19.15
CA GLY A 752 -6.29 20.47 -17.67
C GLY A 752 -5.02 19.87 -17.08
N GLY A 753 -4.95 19.80 -15.75
CA GLY A 753 -3.83 19.17 -15.03
C GLY A 753 -3.73 17.66 -15.23
N THR A 754 -2.61 17.07 -14.83
CA THR A 754 -2.33 15.63 -15.04
C THR A 754 -2.79 14.70 -13.90
N VAL A 755 -3.49 15.26 -12.89
CA VAL A 755 -4.10 14.57 -11.73
C VAL A 755 -5.54 15.05 -11.59
N ASN A 756 -6.52 14.14 -11.70
CA ASN A 756 -7.92 14.53 -11.88
C ASN A 756 -8.56 15.20 -10.66
N HIS A 757 -8.15 14.89 -9.44
CA HIS A 757 -8.70 15.51 -8.24
C HIS A 757 -8.06 16.87 -7.92
N THR A 758 -7.19 17.40 -8.79
CA THR A 758 -6.65 18.75 -8.67
C THR A 758 -7.74 19.78 -8.93
N GLY A 759 -7.82 20.82 -8.10
CA GLY A 759 -8.80 21.89 -8.27
C GLY A 759 -8.52 22.77 -9.49
N VAL A 760 -9.56 23.07 -10.26
CA VAL A 760 -9.52 23.89 -11.49
C VAL A 760 -8.99 25.28 -11.19
N GLY A 761 -9.56 25.97 -10.19
CA GLY A 761 -9.23 27.36 -9.90
C GLY A 761 -7.74 27.56 -9.59
N GLY A 762 -7.18 26.76 -8.68
CA GLY A 762 -5.76 26.86 -8.36
C GLY A 762 -4.89 26.59 -9.59
N LEU A 763 -5.10 25.46 -10.26
CA LEU A 763 -4.27 25.11 -11.42
C LEU A 763 -4.27 26.20 -12.50
N THR A 764 -5.45 26.70 -12.88
CA THR A 764 -5.60 27.72 -13.91
C THR A 764 -4.96 29.05 -13.51
N LEU A 765 -5.16 29.54 -12.29
CA LEU A 765 -4.68 30.89 -11.92
C LEU A 765 -3.14 30.99 -11.88
N GLY A 766 -2.44 29.86 -11.81
CA GLY A 766 -0.98 29.79 -11.94
C GLY A 766 -0.46 29.41 -13.33
N GLY A 767 -1.32 29.14 -14.32
CA GLY A 767 -0.94 28.77 -15.69
C GLY A 767 -1.57 27.45 -16.14
N GLY A 768 -1.15 26.33 -15.54
CA GLY A 768 -1.70 25.01 -15.80
C GLY A 768 -1.06 24.28 -16.98
N TYR A 769 -0.30 23.22 -16.67
CA TYR A 769 0.26 22.27 -17.64
C TYR A 769 -0.56 20.98 -17.66
N GLY A 770 -0.66 20.38 -18.85
CA GLY A 770 -1.43 19.16 -19.09
C GLY A 770 -0.93 18.35 -20.26
N TRP A 771 -1.53 17.17 -20.44
CA TRP A 771 -1.20 16.28 -21.57
C TRP A 771 -1.46 16.89 -22.94
N LEU A 772 -2.47 17.75 -23.05
CA LEU A 772 -2.80 18.44 -24.31
C LEU A 772 -2.00 19.73 -24.53
N SER A 773 -1.13 20.11 -23.60
CA SER A 773 -0.41 21.39 -23.69
C SER A 773 0.55 21.48 -24.87
N GLY A 774 1.08 20.35 -25.33
CA GLY A 774 1.91 20.30 -26.54
C GLY A 774 1.17 20.73 -27.80
N GLN A 775 -0.15 20.51 -27.88
CA GLN A 775 -0.98 20.89 -29.02
C GLN A 775 -1.61 22.28 -28.87
N TYR A 776 -2.08 22.60 -27.66
CA TYR A 776 -3.01 23.72 -27.44
C TYR A 776 -2.51 24.75 -26.43
N GLY A 777 -1.26 24.69 -25.99
CA GLY A 777 -0.70 25.63 -25.00
C GLY A 777 -1.14 25.34 -23.57
N LEU A 778 -1.01 26.30 -22.67
CA LEU A 778 -1.37 26.13 -21.26
C LEU A 778 -2.89 26.14 -21.07
N THR A 779 -3.36 25.71 -19.89
CA THR A 779 -4.78 25.87 -19.50
C THR A 779 -5.24 27.33 -19.67
N ILE A 780 -4.40 28.29 -19.29
CA ILE A 780 -4.68 29.73 -19.44
C ILE A 780 -4.73 30.23 -20.88
N ASP A 781 -4.10 29.53 -21.82
CA ASP A 781 -4.14 29.89 -23.25
C ASP A 781 -5.49 29.51 -23.87
N ASN A 782 -6.21 28.59 -23.21
CA ASN A 782 -7.54 28.13 -23.59
C ASN A 782 -8.64 28.79 -22.76
N LEU A 783 -8.29 29.65 -21.79
CA LEU A 783 -9.27 30.40 -21.00
C LEU A 783 -9.88 31.51 -21.88
N LEU A 784 -11.21 31.59 -21.90
CA LEU A 784 -11.98 32.58 -22.67
C LEU A 784 -12.52 33.70 -21.78
N SER A 785 -13.00 33.35 -20.58
CA SER A 785 -13.48 34.31 -19.59
C SER A 785 -13.47 33.73 -18.18
N ALA A 786 -13.58 34.60 -17.18
CA ALA A 786 -13.70 34.25 -15.78
C ALA A 786 -14.64 35.23 -15.05
N THR A 787 -15.46 34.71 -14.13
CA THR A 787 -16.25 35.53 -13.20
C THR A 787 -15.49 35.68 -11.89
N VAL A 788 -15.26 36.92 -11.44
CA VAL A 788 -14.39 37.23 -10.30
C VAL A 788 -15.10 38.12 -9.30
N VAL A 789 -15.00 37.76 -8.01
CA VAL A 789 -15.35 38.65 -6.90
C VAL A 789 -14.10 39.38 -6.44
N LEU A 790 -14.06 40.69 -6.69
CA LEU A 790 -12.93 41.57 -6.37
C LEU A 790 -12.90 41.95 -4.89
N ALA A 791 -11.76 42.47 -4.43
CA ALA A 791 -11.56 42.91 -3.05
C ALA A 791 -12.66 43.89 -2.59
N ASN A 792 -13.10 44.82 -3.44
CA ASN A 792 -14.16 45.77 -3.10
C ASN A 792 -15.59 45.18 -3.13
N GLY A 793 -15.73 43.87 -3.36
CA GLY A 793 -17.01 43.17 -3.44
C GLY A 793 -17.70 43.23 -4.82
N GLN A 794 -17.14 43.90 -5.82
CA GLN A 794 -17.71 43.87 -7.16
C GLN A 794 -17.56 42.48 -7.79
N ILE A 795 -18.62 41.99 -8.41
CA ILE A 795 -18.61 40.77 -9.23
C ILE A 795 -18.47 41.21 -10.68
N VAL A 796 -17.38 40.81 -11.34
CA VAL A 796 -17.04 41.24 -12.70
C VAL A 796 -16.72 40.04 -13.59
N THR A 797 -16.95 40.21 -14.89
CA THR A 797 -16.45 39.29 -15.92
C THR A 797 -15.12 39.81 -16.44
N ALA A 798 -14.11 38.95 -16.45
CA ALA A 798 -12.82 39.20 -17.06
C ALA A 798 -12.69 38.34 -18.32
N SER A 799 -12.48 38.98 -19.47
CA SER A 799 -12.27 38.36 -20.78
C SER A 799 -11.38 39.26 -21.64
N VAL A 800 -11.15 38.89 -22.91
CA VAL A 800 -10.43 39.77 -23.84
C VAL A 800 -11.20 41.05 -24.22
N THR A 801 -12.53 41.08 -24.02
CA THR A 801 -13.39 42.22 -24.35
C THR A 801 -13.91 42.99 -23.13
N GLU A 802 -13.77 42.45 -21.93
CA GLU A 802 -14.27 43.04 -20.68
C GLU A 802 -13.24 42.86 -19.56
N ASN A 803 -12.85 43.92 -18.86
CA ASN A 803 -11.78 43.90 -17.84
C ASN A 803 -10.51 43.16 -18.32
N ALA A 804 -10.06 43.48 -19.53
CA ALA A 804 -8.99 42.74 -20.23
C ALA A 804 -7.63 42.77 -19.52
N ASP A 805 -7.35 43.82 -18.76
CA ASP A 805 -6.19 43.90 -17.88
C ASP A 805 -6.30 42.91 -16.71
N LEU A 806 -7.45 42.84 -16.02
CA LEU A 806 -7.69 41.79 -15.03
C LEU A 806 -7.55 40.40 -15.64
N PHE A 807 -8.15 40.17 -16.82
CA PHE A 807 -8.06 38.89 -17.52
C PHE A 807 -6.62 38.50 -17.87
N TRP A 808 -5.77 39.47 -18.21
CA TRP A 808 -4.34 39.26 -18.37
C TRP A 808 -3.68 38.81 -17.05
N GLY A 809 -4.01 39.47 -15.92
CA GLY A 809 -3.48 39.13 -14.59
C GLY A 809 -3.92 37.75 -14.10
N LEU A 810 -5.17 37.36 -14.34
CA LEU A 810 -5.71 36.05 -13.95
C LEU A 810 -4.96 34.89 -14.61
N ARG A 811 -4.44 35.10 -15.82
CA ARG A 811 -3.67 34.12 -16.59
C ARG A 811 -2.21 34.05 -16.14
N GLY A 812 -1.99 33.64 -14.89
CA GLY A 812 -0.66 33.36 -14.32
C GLY A 812 -0.41 33.93 -12.91
N ALA A 813 -1.19 34.92 -12.48
CA ALA A 813 -1.07 35.54 -11.15
C ALA A 813 -2.42 35.69 -10.43
N GLY A 814 -3.45 34.95 -10.86
CA GLY A 814 -4.84 35.26 -10.55
C GLY A 814 -5.23 35.22 -9.08
N TYR A 815 -4.49 34.47 -8.26
CA TYR A 815 -4.66 34.42 -6.80
C TYR A 815 -4.56 35.77 -6.10
N ASN A 816 -3.99 36.78 -6.75
CA ASN A 816 -3.73 38.09 -6.17
C ASN A 816 -4.86 39.11 -6.39
N PHE A 817 -5.88 38.81 -7.20
CA PHE A 817 -6.82 39.84 -7.67
C PHE A 817 -8.27 39.62 -7.25
N GLY A 818 -8.64 38.42 -6.82
CA GLY A 818 -10.02 38.11 -6.48
C GLY A 818 -10.31 36.63 -6.28
N VAL A 819 -11.55 36.33 -5.92
CA VAL A 819 -12.08 34.96 -5.86
C VAL A 819 -12.73 34.66 -7.21
N VAL A 820 -12.13 33.77 -8.00
CA VAL A 820 -12.72 33.35 -9.27
C VAL A 820 -13.76 32.26 -9.03
N THR A 821 -15.01 32.55 -9.37
CA THR A 821 -16.18 31.69 -9.10
C THR A 821 -16.60 30.87 -10.30
N SER A 822 -16.20 31.28 -11.51
CA SER A 822 -16.41 30.51 -12.74
C SER A 822 -15.32 30.79 -13.77
N PHE A 823 -14.99 29.77 -14.57
CA PHE A 823 -14.07 29.82 -15.69
C PHE A 823 -14.75 29.24 -16.93
N THR A 824 -14.56 29.87 -18.09
CA THR A 824 -15.00 29.32 -19.38
C THR A 824 -13.79 29.06 -20.25
N TYR A 825 -13.64 27.82 -20.72
CA TYR A 825 -12.53 27.38 -21.56
C TYR A 825 -13.00 27.03 -22.97
N GLN A 826 -12.11 27.24 -23.94
CA GLN A 826 -12.15 26.54 -25.21
C GLN A 826 -11.78 25.07 -24.99
N ALA A 827 -12.65 24.17 -25.42
CA ALA A 827 -12.38 22.74 -25.48
C ALA A 827 -12.10 22.32 -26.93
N HIS A 828 -11.49 21.14 -27.05
CA HIS A 828 -10.99 20.56 -28.30
C HIS A 828 -11.66 19.22 -28.55
N GLU A 829 -11.78 18.83 -29.82
CA GLU A 829 -12.33 17.53 -30.19
C GLU A 829 -11.44 16.39 -29.65
N GLN A 830 -12.07 15.45 -28.96
CA GLN A 830 -11.42 14.28 -28.39
C GLN A 830 -12.38 13.08 -28.45
N THR A 831 -12.69 12.64 -29.67
CA THR A 831 -13.63 11.53 -29.92
C THR A 831 -12.96 10.16 -29.82
N ASN A 832 -11.64 10.10 -30.01
CA ASN A 832 -10.88 8.86 -29.98
C ASN A 832 -10.20 8.64 -28.62
N PRO A 833 -10.01 7.38 -28.20
CA PRO A 833 -9.07 7.02 -27.16
C PRO A 833 -7.65 7.51 -27.48
N VAL A 834 -6.81 7.62 -26.46
CA VAL A 834 -5.40 8.03 -26.55
C VAL A 834 -4.49 6.87 -26.13
N TYR A 835 -3.30 6.76 -26.72
CA TYR A 835 -2.32 5.76 -26.30
C TYR A 835 -1.54 6.28 -25.09
N ALA A 836 -1.68 5.63 -23.95
CA ALA A 836 -1.04 6.06 -22.72
C ALA A 836 -0.84 4.91 -21.74
N GLY A 837 0.05 5.10 -20.78
CA GLY A 837 0.28 4.16 -19.70
C GLY A 837 1.61 4.40 -18.99
N LEU A 838 1.93 3.47 -18.10
CA LEU A 838 3.15 3.47 -17.30
C LEU A 838 4.14 2.45 -17.85
N LEU A 839 5.38 2.90 -18.05
CA LEU A 839 6.54 2.06 -18.23
C LEU A 839 7.40 2.14 -16.96
N ALA A 840 7.82 1.02 -16.39
CA ALA A 840 8.75 1.01 -15.26
C ALA A 840 10.05 0.30 -15.63
N PHE A 841 11.16 0.90 -15.26
CA PHE A 841 12.51 0.41 -15.53
C PHE A 841 13.32 0.31 -14.23
N PRO A 842 14.24 -0.66 -14.14
CA PRO A 842 15.19 -0.73 -13.04
C PRO A 842 16.14 0.48 -13.04
N PRO A 843 16.74 0.84 -11.90
CA PRO A 843 17.52 2.07 -11.73
C PRO A 843 18.78 2.15 -12.61
N ASP A 844 19.31 1.02 -13.07
CA ASP A 844 20.47 0.96 -13.97
C ASP A 844 20.14 1.50 -15.38
N LYS A 845 18.87 1.48 -15.77
CA LYS A 845 18.37 1.98 -17.07
C LYS A 845 18.15 3.49 -17.15
N VAL A 846 18.40 4.23 -16.05
CA VAL A 846 18.09 5.67 -15.96
C VAL A 846 18.71 6.48 -17.10
N GLU A 847 19.94 6.17 -17.51
CA GLU A 847 20.61 6.91 -18.58
C GLU A 847 19.97 6.66 -19.93
N GLN A 848 19.72 5.40 -20.30
CA GLN A 848 19.08 5.08 -21.58
C GLN A 848 17.65 5.64 -21.65
N VAL A 849 16.90 5.61 -20.55
CA VAL A 849 15.56 6.20 -20.50
C VAL A 849 15.61 7.70 -20.76
N ILE A 850 16.56 8.42 -20.14
CA ILE A 850 16.71 9.86 -20.33
C ILE A 850 17.20 10.20 -21.73
N GLU A 851 18.08 9.38 -22.34
CA GLU A 851 18.44 9.50 -23.75
C GLU A 851 17.21 9.43 -24.66
N GLN A 852 16.33 8.44 -24.46
CA GLN A 852 15.11 8.31 -25.26
C GLN A 852 14.15 9.48 -25.04
N LEU A 853 14.02 9.96 -23.80
CA LEU A 853 13.19 11.12 -23.50
C LEU A 853 13.75 12.42 -24.13
N ASN A 854 15.07 12.60 -24.15
CA ASN A 854 15.70 13.71 -24.87
C ASN A 854 15.42 13.64 -26.38
N LEU A 855 15.47 12.44 -27.00
CA LEU A 855 15.13 12.27 -28.42
C LEU A 855 13.69 12.69 -28.72
N THR A 856 12.75 12.53 -27.78
CA THR A 856 11.37 13.03 -27.95
C THR A 856 11.30 14.56 -28.02
N LEU A 857 12.22 15.27 -27.35
CA LEU A 857 12.31 16.73 -27.39
C LEU A 857 13.14 17.24 -28.58
N GLU A 858 14.13 16.48 -29.04
CA GLU A 858 14.87 16.75 -30.28
C GLU A 858 14.00 16.59 -31.53
N ASN A 859 13.09 15.61 -31.50
CA ASN A 859 12.11 15.35 -32.56
C ASN A 859 10.69 15.59 -32.02
N PRO A 860 10.28 16.84 -31.75
CA PRO A 860 9.03 17.12 -31.04
C PRO A 860 7.78 16.78 -31.87
N ASP A 861 6.83 16.06 -31.27
CA ASP A 861 5.46 15.87 -31.76
C ASP A 861 4.49 16.46 -30.74
N PRO A 862 3.66 17.46 -31.12
CA PRO A 862 2.78 18.14 -30.18
C PRO A 862 1.72 17.21 -29.58
N ARG A 863 1.42 16.07 -30.23
CA ARG A 863 0.49 15.05 -29.74
C ARG A 863 1.05 14.20 -28.60
N SER A 864 2.33 14.34 -28.27
CA SER A 864 3.03 13.49 -27.31
C SER A 864 3.46 14.23 -26.05
N GLY A 865 3.56 13.51 -24.95
CA GLY A 865 4.17 13.99 -23.71
C GLY A 865 4.60 12.81 -22.83
N ALA A 866 5.56 13.06 -21.95
CA ALA A 866 6.01 12.08 -20.97
C ALA A 866 6.33 12.71 -19.62
N ILE A 867 6.11 11.96 -18.54
CA ILE A 867 6.55 12.33 -17.19
C ILE A 867 7.42 11.18 -16.67
N CYS A 868 8.70 11.46 -16.47
CA CYS A 868 9.64 10.54 -15.84
C CYS A 868 9.63 10.74 -14.32
N VAL A 869 9.47 9.66 -13.56
CA VAL A 869 9.31 9.69 -12.11
C VAL A 869 10.25 8.70 -11.44
N PHE A 870 11.17 9.21 -10.63
CA PHE A 870 11.97 8.40 -9.73
C PHE A 870 11.22 8.26 -8.43
N ALA A 871 10.74 7.05 -8.13
CA ALA A 871 9.96 6.77 -6.93
C ALA A 871 10.22 5.34 -6.47
N GLN A 872 10.18 5.12 -5.16
CA GLN A 872 10.32 3.80 -4.56
C GLN A 872 8.95 3.09 -4.53
N PRO A 873 8.78 1.97 -5.23
CA PRO A 873 7.57 1.17 -5.11
C PRO A 873 7.45 0.56 -3.71
N PRO A 874 6.24 0.32 -3.20
CA PRO A 874 6.02 -0.44 -1.98
C PRO A 874 6.74 -1.79 -2.03
N GLY A 875 7.49 -2.14 -0.98
CA GLY A 875 8.21 -3.42 -0.90
C GLY A 875 9.50 -3.53 -1.72
N VAL A 876 9.81 -2.55 -2.57
CA VAL A 876 11.08 -2.48 -3.30
C VAL A 876 12.04 -1.56 -2.55
N PRO A 877 13.30 -1.97 -2.26
CA PRO A 877 14.21 -1.18 -1.41
C PRO A 877 14.91 -0.02 -2.13
N VAL A 878 14.67 0.14 -3.43
CA VAL A 878 15.31 1.17 -4.27
C VAL A 878 14.29 1.88 -5.15
N PRO A 879 14.48 3.16 -5.47
CA PRO A 879 13.66 3.86 -6.45
C PRO A 879 13.78 3.22 -7.85
N MET A 880 12.65 3.13 -8.54
CA MET A 880 12.56 2.76 -9.95
C MET A 880 12.44 3.99 -10.84
N VAL A 881 12.76 3.83 -12.12
CA VAL A 881 12.57 4.83 -13.17
C VAL A 881 11.23 4.56 -13.85
N ASN A 882 10.24 5.36 -13.54
CA ASN A 882 8.89 5.24 -14.10
C ASN A 882 8.69 6.28 -15.19
N VAL A 883 8.02 5.94 -16.28
CA VAL A 883 7.69 6.89 -17.36
C VAL A 883 6.21 6.75 -17.69
N ILE A 884 5.44 7.79 -17.41
CA ILE A 884 4.06 7.87 -17.87
C ILE A 884 4.09 8.53 -19.25
N ILE A 885 3.65 7.80 -20.27
CA ILE A 885 3.63 8.29 -21.64
C ILE A 885 2.20 8.63 -22.08
N PHE A 886 2.09 9.58 -23.01
CA PHE A 886 0.86 9.99 -23.65
C PHE A 886 1.10 10.25 -25.14
N TYR A 887 0.18 9.76 -25.97
CA TYR A 887 0.09 10.07 -27.38
C TYR A 887 -1.37 10.23 -27.84
N ASN A 888 -1.70 11.39 -28.38
CA ASN A 888 -3.01 11.69 -28.95
C ASN A 888 -3.11 11.21 -30.41
N GLY A 889 -3.33 9.91 -30.61
CA GLY A 889 -3.42 9.29 -31.93
C GLY A 889 -3.68 7.79 -31.84
N SER A 890 -3.39 7.05 -32.92
CA SER A 890 -3.57 5.59 -32.92
C SER A 890 -2.51 4.88 -32.05
N GLN A 891 -2.78 3.63 -31.70
CA GLN A 891 -1.84 2.77 -30.99
C GLN A 891 -0.52 2.64 -31.75
N GLU A 892 -0.57 2.38 -33.06
CA GLU A 892 0.63 2.20 -33.90
C GLU A 892 1.52 3.44 -33.88
N GLN A 893 0.92 4.64 -33.99
CA GLN A 893 1.65 5.90 -33.94
C GLN A 893 2.25 6.15 -32.54
N GLY A 894 1.53 5.77 -31.48
CA GLY A 894 2.03 5.87 -30.11
C GLY A 894 3.18 4.91 -29.84
N GLU A 895 3.08 3.67 -30.32
CA GLU A 895 4.14 2.66 -30.25
C GLU A 895 5.38 3.09 -31.05
N GLU A 896 5.19 3.64 -32.25
CA GLU A 896 6.28 4.21 -33.05
C GLU A 896 6.95 5.38 -32.34
N ARG A 897 6.15 6.30 -31.77
CA ARG A 897 6.64 7.47 -31.04
C ARG A 897 7.54 7.10 -29.87
N PHE A 898 7.19 6.04 -29.14
CA PHE A 898 7.90 5.60 -27.94
C PHE A 898 8.68 4.30 -28.15
N ALA A 899 8.94 3.90 -29.41
CA ALA A 899 9.59 2.64 -29.76
C ALA A 899 10.94 2.47 -29.04
N GLY A 900 11.70 3.55 -28.91
CA GLY A 900 12.98 3.53 -28.21
C GLY A 900 12.86 3.23 -26.72
N LEU A 901 11.82 3.74 -26.03
CA LEU A 901 11.55 3.39 -24.63
C LEU A 901 11.05 1.95 -24.49
N LEU A 902 10.17 1.52 -25.41
CA LEU A 902 9.64 0.15 -25.43
C LEU A 902 10.75 -0.89 -25.66
N ALA A 903 11.75 -0.56 -26.49
CA ALA A 903 12.91 -1.41 -26.78
C ALA A 903 13.91 -1.52 -25.61
N LEU A 904 13.75 -0.75 -24.53
CA LEU A 904 14.59 -0.87 -23.33
C LEU A 904 14.12 -1.99 -22.38
N ASP A 905 13.10 -2.76 -22.77
CA ASP A 905 12.48 -3.86 -22.02
C ASP A 905 11.99 -3.42 -20.63
N PRO A 906 10.95 -2.57 -20.57
CA PRO A 906 10.35 -2.16 -19.29
C PRO A 906 9.84 -3.38 -18.51
N VAL A 907 10.16 -3.43 -17.22
CA VAL A 907 9.73 -4.52 -16.31
C VAL A 907 8.23 -4.44 -15.97
N VAL A 908 7.63 -3.25 -16.15
CA VAL A 908 6.18 -3.04 -16.12
C VAL A 908 5.82 -2.23 -17.36
N ASN A 909 4.85 -2.71 -18.13
CA ASN A 909 4.27 -1.97 -19.24
C ASN A 909 2.75 -2.06 -19.17
N THR A 910 2.09 -0.91 -18.93
CA THR A 910 0.62 -0.80 -18.91
C THR A 910 0.07 0.01 -20.07
N THR A 911 0.88 0.29 -21.10
CA THR A 911 0.47 1.15 -22.21
C THR A 911 -0.63 0.52 -23.04
N ALA A 912 -1.69 1.29 -23.27
CA ALA A 912 -2.86 0.86 -24.02
C ALA A 912 -3.61 2.08 -24.57
N MET A 913 -4.57 1.82 -25.45
CA MET A 913 -5.59 2.81 -25.79
C MET A 913 -6.56 2.98 -24.62
N ILE A 914 -6.66 4.19 -24.08
CA ILE A 914 -7.57 4.53 -22.97
C ILE A 914 -8.40 5.78 -23.30
N PRO A 915 -9.60 5.94 -22.74
CA PRO A 915 -10.34 7.20 -22.84
C PRO A 915 -9.54 8.36 -22.24
N TYR A 916 -9.56 9.54 -22.88
CA TYR A 916 -8.85 10.72 -22.37
C TYR A 916 -9.27 11.07 -20.93
N SER A 917 -10.55 10.92 -20.60
CA SER A 917 -11.09 11.16 -19.25
C SER A 917 -10.50 10.27 -18.16
N GLN A 918 -9.86 9.15 -18.53
CA GLN A 918 -9.17 8.26 -17.59
C GLN A 918 -7.68 8.56 -17.47
N LEU A 919 -7.09 9.34 -18.39
CA LEU A 919 -5.66 9.62 -18.45
C LEU A 919 -5.14 10.27 -17.16
N ASN A 920 -5.87 11.26 -16.64
CA ASN A 920 -5.51 11.97 -15.41
C ASN A 920 -5.68 11.13 -14.13
N THR A 921 -6.19 9.89 -14.25
CA THR A 921 -6.25 8.95 -13.12
C THR A 921 -4.96 8.15 -12.94
N LEU A 922 -4.10 8.06 -13.96
CA LEU A 922 -2.88 7.26 -13.93
C LEU A 922 -1.92 7.66 -12.81
N GLN A 923 -1.91 8.94 -12.42
CA GLN A 923 -1.09 9.46 -11.32
C GLN A 923 -1.75 9.40 -9.94
N ASN A 924 -3.04 9.10 -9.83
CA ASN A 924 -3.76 9.08 -8.55
C ASN A 924 -3.14 8.13 -7.49
N PRO A 925 -2.61 6.95 -7.84
CA PRO A 925 -1.91 6.09 -6.88
C PRO A 925 -0.69 6.76 -6.24
N MET A 926 -0.08 7.74 -6.91
CA MET A 926 1.07 8.50 -6.42
C MET A 926 0.67 9.85 -5.80
N ALA A 927 -0.50 10.38 -6.14
CA ALA A 927 -1.01 11.67 -5.70
C ALA A 927 -2.01 11.58 -4.53
N THR A 928 -1.83 10.65 -3.59
CA THR A 928 -2.83 10.36 -2.55
C THR A 928 -3.06 11.52 -1.55
N TYR A 929 -4.29 11.64 -1.05
CA TYR A 929 -4.64 12.51 0.08
C TYR A 929 -3.95 12.09 1.38
N GLY A 930 -3.86 13.03 2.34
CA GLY A 930 -3.30 12.82 3.67
C GLY A 930 -1.78 12.79 3.70
N GLY A 931 -1.21 12.69 4.90
CA GLY A 931 0.22 12.76 5.10
C GLY A 931 0.79 14.15 4.83
N ARG A 932 2.08 14.28 5.14
CA ARG A 932 2.81 15.55 5.10
C ARG A 932 3.57 15.62 3.80
N LYS A 933 3.56 16.79 3.14
CA LYS A 933 4.11 16.96 1.80
C LYS A 933 4.87 18.27 1.66
N SER A 934 5.82 18.31 0.74
CA SER A 934 6.49 19.53 0.32
C SER A 934 6.89 19.42 -1.15
N PHE A 935 6.77 20.54 -1.85
CA PHE A 935 7.15 20.70 -3.25
C PHE A 935 8.36 21.60 -3.37
N LYS A 936 9.31 21.22 -4.23
CA LYS A 936 10.35 22.11 -4.73
C LYS A 936 10.47 21.93 -6.24
N GLY A 937 10.07 22.96 -6.98
CA GLY A 937 10.23 22.98 -8.44
C GLY A 937 11.70 22.98 -8.84
N VAL A 938 12.06 22.15 -9.81
CA VAL A 938 13.37 22.16 -10.48
C VAL A 938 13.12 22.31 -11.98
N PHE A 939 14.08 22.86 -12.72
CA PHE A 939 13.90 23.20 -14.12
C PHE A 939 15.15 22.83 -14.88
N PHE A 940 15.01 22.32 -16.10
CA PHE A 940 16.15 21.95 -16.93
C PHE A 940 15.93 22.37 -18.38
N HIS A 941 17.01 22.80 -19.03
CA HIS A 941 17.02 22.98 -20.46
C HIS A 941 17.30 21.62 -21.13
N PRO A 942 16.55 21.22 -22.17
CA PRO A 942 16.88 20.00 -22.89
C PRO A 942 18.13 20.17 -23.76
N PRO A 943 18.96 19.13 -23.94
CA PRO A 943 18.80 17.79 -23.38
C PRO A 943 19.24 17.72 -21.90
N LEU A 944 18.53 16.93 -21.10
CA LEU A 944 18.97 16.60 -19.75
C LEU A 944 20.12 15.60 -19.81
N ALA A 945 21.29 15.94 -19.28
CA ALA A 945 22.44 15.04 -19.28
C ALA A 945 22.12 13.72 -18.57
N PRO A 946 22.22 12.54 -19.23
CA PRO A 946 21.87 11.25 -18.63
C PRO A 946 22.63 10.96 -17.33
N ALA A 947 23.93 11.25 -17.30
CA ALA A 947 24.77 11.08 -16.10
C ALA A 947 24.31 11.97 -14.93
N PHE A 948 23.77 13.15 -15.22
CA PHE A 948 23.23 14.03 -14.19
C PHE A 948 21.91 13.48 -13.63
N ALA A 949 21.02 12.95 -14.48
CA ALA A 949 19.82 12.26 -14.03
C ALA A 949 20.14 11.04 -13.14
N ARG A 950 21.21 10.29 -13.44
CA ARG A 950 21.74 9.24 -12.56
C ARG A 950 22.16 9.80 -11.19
N SER A 951 22.82 10.97 -11.15
CA SER A 951 23.15 11.65 -9.89
C SER A 951 21.90 12.04 -9.09
N MET A 952 20.86 12.56 -9.74
CA MET A 952 19.59 12.91 -9.07
C MET A 952 18.91 11.66 -8.47
N LEU A 953 18.90 10.54 -9.21
CA LEU A 953 18.41 9.25 -8.72
C LEU A 953 19.21 8.74 -7.52
N ALA A 954 20.55 8.88 -7.56
CA ALA A 954 21.42 8.48 -6.45
C ALA A 954 21.18 9.35 -5.19
N ASP A 955 21.07 10.67 -5.36
CA ASP A 955 20.74 11.61 -4.27
C ASP A 955 19.41 11.25 -3.59
N LEU A 956 18.37 10.96 -4.40
CA LEU A 956 17.07 10.52 -3.89
C LEU A 956 17.19 9.17 -3.18
N THR A 957 17.83 8.18 -3.80
CA THR A 957 18.02 6.83 -3.23
C THR A 957 18.71 6.89 -1.87
N ALA A 958 19.80 7.66 -1.75
CA ALA A 958 20.51 7.82 -0.49
C ALA A 958 19.63 8.44 0.59
N ARG A 959 18.76 9.41 0.24
CA ARG A 959 17.83 10.01 1.20
C ARG A 959 16.75 9.04 1.65
N LEU A 960 16.15 8.27 0.75
CA LEU A 960 15.10 7.31 1.11
C LEU A 960 15.64 6.18 1.98
N GLN A 961 16.88 5.74 1.74
CA GLN A 961 17.54 4.74 2.58
C GLN A 961 17.89 5.29 3.97
N ALA A 962 18.32 6.55 4.07
CA ALA A 962 18.65 7.18 5.34
C ALA A 962 17.41 7.57 6.16
N GLU A 963 16.27 7.80 5.51
CA GLU A 963 15.04 8.24 6.14
C GLU A 963 13.83 7.47 5.58
N PRO A 964 13.46 6.34 6.21
CA PRO A 964 12.34 5.52 5.76
C PRO A 964 10.98 6.24 5.77
N ASP A 965 10.76 7.27 6.60
CA ASP A 965 9.50 8.05 6.58
C ASP A 965 9.33 8.79 5.23
N LEU A 966 10.41 9.00 4.47
CA LEU A 966 10.35 9.61 3.15
C LEU A 966 10.07 8.62 2.02
N ALA A 967 9.88 7.32 2.27
CA ALA A 967 9.79 6.28 1.22
C ALA A 967 8.74 6.56 0.13
N ALA A 968 7.67 7.30 0.44
CA ALA A 968 6.64 7.69 -0.53
C ALA A 968 7.01 8.91 -1.39
N SER A 969 8.20 9.50 -1.20
CA SER A 969 8.67 10.67 -1.93
C SER A 969 9.07 10.31 -3.37
N ALA A 970 9.05 11.31 -4.25
CA ALA A 970 9.38 11.14 -5.65
C ALA A 970 10.09 12.37 -6.23
N LEU A 971 10.86 12.16 -7.29
CA LEU A 971 11.33 13.20 -8.20
C LEU A 971 10.64 13.03 -9.55
N LEU A 972 10.00 14.08 -10.05
CA LEU A 972 9.33 14.12 -11.35
C LEU A 972 10.10 15.01 -12.32
N LEU A 973 10.16 14.61 -13.58
CA LEU A 973 10.74 15.34 -14.70
C LEU A 973 9.77 15.27 -15.88
N GLU A 974 9.30 16.42 -16.35
CA GLU A 974 8.31 16.54 -17.41
C GLU A 974 9.01 16.72 -18.77
N PHE A 975 8.50 16.05 -19.80
CA PHE A 975 9.01 16.11 -21.17
C PHE A 975 7.84 16.42 -22.10
N TYR A 976 7.67 17.71 -22.40
CA TYR A 976 6.61 18.23 -23.24
C TYR A 976 7.16 18.95 -24.46
N ASP A 977 6.41 18.90 -25.55
CA ASP A 977 6.60 19.83 -26.67
C ASP A 977 6.18 21.24 -26.24
N MET A 978 7.18 22.12 -26.05
CA MET A 978 6.94 23.49 -25.57
C MET A 978 6.54 24.46 -26.69
N ARG A 979 6.51 24.04 -27.97
CA ARG A 979 6.33 24.97 -29.10
C ARG A 979 5.01 25.73 -29.03
N ALA A 980 3.90 25.07 -28.72
CA ALA A 980 2.60 25.74 -28.58
C ALA A 980 2.58 26.75 -27.42
N ILE A 981 3.24 26.42 -26.30
CA ILE A 981 3.34 27.30 -25.12
C ILE A 981 4.22 28.52 -25.43
N CYS A 982 5.34 28.31 -26.12
CA CYS A 982 6.30 29.35 -26.51
C CYS A 982 5.81 30.22 -27.68
N ALA A 983 4.85 29.74 -28.47
CA ALA A 983 4.25 30.53 -29.56
C ALA A 983 3.43 31.72 -29.02
N VAL A 984 2.96 31.64 -27.77
CA VAL A 984 2.32 32.76 -27.07
C VAL A 984 3.41 33.68 -26.50
N PRO A 985 3.39 35.00 -26.80
CA PRO A 985 4.37 35.93 -26.24
C PRO A 985 4.33 35.99 -24.71
N ARG A 986 5.48 36.19 -24.05
CA ARG A 986 5.59 36.22 -22.57
C ARG A 986 4.73 37.32 -21.95
N GLU A 987 4.61 38.45 -22.65
CA GLU A 987 3.85 39.62 -22.26
C GLU A 987 2.34 39.48 -22.52
N ALA A 988 1.90 38.44 -23.24
CA ALA A 988 0.49 38.22 -23.57
C ALA A 988 -0.35 37.74 -22.37
N THR A 989 0.31 37.22 -21.33
CA THR A 989 -0.28 36.73 -20.07
C THR A 989 0.60 37.09 -18.89
N ALA A 990 0.10 37.05 -17.65
CA ALA A 990 0.95 37.20 -16.46
C ALA A 990 1.98 36.06 -16.31
N PHE A 991 1.71 34.88 -16.88
CA PHE A 991 2.61 33.74 -16.87
C PHE A 991 3.88 33.99 -17.70
N ALA A 992 5.04 34.08 -17.02
CA ALA A 992 6.31 34.46 -17.64
C ALA A 992 7.18 33.28 -18.12
N SER A 993 6.93 32.05 -17.66
CA SER A 993 7.77 30.87 -17.92
C SER A 993 7.49 30.22 -19.30
N ARG A 994 7.56 31.00 -20.39
CA ARG A 994 7.36 30.53 -21.78
C ARG A 994 8.69 30.37 -22.51
N SER A 995 9.45 29.35 -22.13
CA SER A 995 10.72 28.97 -22.77
C SER A 995 10.75 27.47 -23.04
N SER A 996 11.76 26.96 -23.75
CA SER A 996 11.92 25.51 -23.98
C SER A 996 12.32 24.71 -22.73
N THR A 997 12.58 25.41 -21.61
CA THR A 997 12.85 24.82 -20.30
C THR A 997 11.69 23.92 -19.87
N GLN A 998 12.05 22.72 -19.41
CA GLN A 998 11.13 21.72 -18.90
C GLN A 998 10.98 21.83 -17.38
N ASN A 999 9.85 21.37 -16.86
CA ASN A 999 9.60 21.35 -15.42
C ASN A 999 10.08 20.04 -14.79
N GLY A 1000 10.38 20.11 -13.50
CA GLY A 1000 10.50 18.99 -12.61
C GLY A 1000 10.08 19.36 -11.20
N LEU A 1001 9.90 18.34 -10.37
CA LEU A 1001 9.37 18.51 -9.02
C LEU A 1001 10.00 17.50 -8.06
N ILE A 1002 10.62 18.01 -7.00
CA ILE A 1002 10.89 17.22 -5.81
C ILE A 1002 9.61 17.21 -4.97
N ASN A 1003 8.96 16.05 -4.88
CA ASN A 1003 7.79 15.82 -4.06
C ASN A 1003 8.18 14.97 -2.85
N LEU A 1004 8.43 15.64 -1.71
CA LEU A 1004 8.66 14.92 -0.46
C LEU A 1004 7.34 14.56 0.21
N ARG A 1005 7.27 13.35 0.73
CA ARG A 1005 6.12 12.81 1.46
C ARG A 1005 6.58 12.09 2.72
N TRP A 1006 6.01 12.46 3.86
CA TRP A 1006 6.36 11.91 5.19
C TRP A 1006 5.16 11.92 6.13
N THR A 1007 5.31 11.37 7.34
CA THR A 1007 4.22 11.29 8.33
C THR A 1007 4.54 12.04 9.62
N GLU A 1008 5.82 12.17 9.99
CA GLU A 1008 6.22 12.73 11.27
C GLU A 1008 6.29 14.27 11.28
N ALA A 1009 5.36 14.93 11.97
CA ALA A 1009 5.25 16.40 11.99
C ALA A 1009 6.48 17.13 12.56
N HIS A 1010 7.21 16.51 13.49
CA HIS A 1010 8.40 17.13 14.07
C HIS A 1010 9.58 17.21 13.08
N LYS A 1011 9.53 16.47 11.96
CA LYS A 1011 10.57 16.45 10.92
C LYS A 1011 10.32 17.44 9.77
N ASP A 1012 9.20 18.17 9.78
CA ASP A 1012 8.85 19.14 8.72
C ASP A 1012 10.00 20.08 8.34
N ARG A 1013 10.67 20.64 9.34
CA ARG A 1013 11.76 21.59 9.12
C ARG A 1013 12.96 20.91 8.46
N GLU A 1014 13.29 19.71 8.88
CA GLU A 1014 14.42 18.93 8.37
C GLU A 1014 14.20 18.52 6.91
N HIS A 1015 13.05 17.90 6.61
CA HIS A 1015 12.77 17.43 5.26
C HIS A 1015 12.66 18.59 4.26
N ARG A 1016 12.02 19.71 4.65
CA ARG A 1016 11.98 20.93 3.82
C ARG A 1016 13.37 21.54 3.61
N ALA A 1017 14.24 21.50 4.62
CA ALA A 1017 15.61 22.00 4.49
C ALA A 1017 16.42 21.15 3.52
N TRP A 1018 16.32 19.82 3.60
CA TRP A 1018 16.95 18.92 2.64
C TRP A 1018 16.46 19.17 1.21
N ALA A 1019 15.15 19.31 1.00
CA ALA A 1019 14.59 19.56 -0.33
C ALA A 1019 15.12 20.86 -0.95
N ARG A 1020 15.25 21.93 -0.15
CA ARG A 1020 15.89 23.20 -0.58
C ARG A 1020 17.37 23.03 -0.90
N GLU A 1021 18.10 22.26 -0.10
CA GLU A 1021 19.52 21.98 -0.36
C GLU A 1021 19.70 21.24 -1.69
N MET A 1022 18.90 20.21 -1.95
CA MET A 1022 18.95 19.45 -3.20
C MET A 1022 18.56 20.32 -4.39
N GLN A 1023 17.45 21.05 -4.27
CA GLN A 1023 17.01 22.00 -5.29
C GLN A 1023 18.12 23.00 -5.63
N ALA A 1024 18.78 23.59 -4.63
CA ALA A 1024 19.88 24.53 -4.86
C ALA A 1024 21.09 23.89 -5.55
N ARG A 1025 21.47 22.66 -5.16
CA ARG A 1025 22.56 21.93 -5.81
C ARG A 1025 22.25 21.60 -7.25
N TRP A 1026 21.06 21.04 -7.52
CA TRP A 1026 20.68 20.67 -8.88
C TRP A 1026 20.48 21.90 -9.75
N LYS A 1027 19.90 22.98 -9.20
CA LYS A 1027 19.76 24.25 -9.91
C LYS A 1027 21.11 24.84 -10.29
N ALA A 1028 22.14 24.73 -9.47
CA ALA A 1028 23.48 25.20 -9.83
C ALA A 1028 24.06 24.48 -11.06
N GLU A 1029 23.78 23.19 -11.23
CA GLU A 1029 24.19 22.41 -12.41
C GLU A 1029 23.31 22.75 -13.63
N LEU A 1030 21.99 22.82 -13.43
CA LEU A 1030 21.01 23.00 -14.50
C LEU A 1030 20.97 24.43 -15.04
N ASP A 1031 21.11 25.44 -14.18
CA ASP A 1031 21.11 26.86 -14.57
C ASP A 1031 22.36 27.25 -15.36
N ALA A 1032 23.47 26.51 -15.24
CA ALA A 1032 24.66 26.74 -16.05
C ALA A 1032 24.40 26.61 -17.56
N GLN A 1033 23.27 26.01 -17.94
CA GLN A 1033 22.83 25.77 -19.32
C GLN A 1033 21.71 26.73 -19.77
N VAL A 1034 21.13 27.53 -18.87
CA VAL A 1034 20.03 28.43 -19.19
C VAL A 1034 20.56 29.81 -19.59
N GLN A 1035 20.42 30.16 -20.87
CA GLN A 1035 20.88 31.46 -21.38
C GLN A 1035 19.85 32.58 -21.16
N GLU A 1036 18.55 32.28 -21.27
CA GLU A 1036 17.44 33.25 -21.15
C GLU A 1036 16.15 32.57 -20.64
N GLY A 1037 15.32 33.30 -19.89
CA GLY A 1037 13.98 32.86 -19.46
C GLY A 1037 13.68 33.06 -17.97
N VAL A 1038 12.44 32.74 -17.57
CA VAL A 1038 11.96 32.77 -16.17
C VAL A 1038 11.64 31.33 -15.76
N PRO A 1039 12.61 30.52 -15.28
CA PRO A 1039 12.42 29.10 -15.01
C PRO A 1039 11.75 28.91 -13.66
N GLN A 1040 10.48 29.29 -13.55
CA GLN A 1040 9.72 29.17 -12.32
C GLN A 1040 8.24 28.98 -12.59
N TYR A 1041 7.75 27.77 -12.36
CA TYR A 1041 6.33 27.49 -12.30
C TYR A 1041 5.79 27.73 -10.88
N ILE A 1042 4.89 28.70 -10.75
CA ILE A 1042 4.35 29.13 -9.45
C ILE A 1042 3.60 28.03 -8.70
N ASN A 1043 2.93 27.11 -9.41
CA ASN A 1043 2.17 26.03 -8.76
C ASN A 1043 3.07 24.95 -8.14
N TYR A 1044 4.38 24.95 -8.46
CA TYR A 1044 5.40 24.12 -7.79
C TYR A 1044 6.26 24.92 -6.80
N ALA A 1045 5.95 26.20 -6.59
CA ALA A 1045 6.70 27.09 -5.68
C ALA A 1045 5.93 27.26 -4.35
N GLU A 1046 6.54 26.89 -3.23
CA GLU A 1046 6.00 27.26 -1.92
C GLU A 1046 6.36 28.73 -1.60
N PRO A 1047 5.47 29.51 -0.97
CA PRO A 1047 5.81 30.83 -0.46
C PRO A 1047 7.08 30.82 0.39
N GLY A 1048 8.03 31.70 0.05
CA GLY A 1048 9.33 31.82 0.73
C GLY A 1048 10.47 31.03 0.10
N ASP A 1049 10.22 30.10 -0.83
CA ASP A 1049 11.29 29.40 -1.54
C ASP A 1049 11.81 30.15 -2.78
N SER A 1050 11.01 31.06 -3.34
CA SER A 1050 11.40 31.95 -4.44
C SER A 1050 10.90 33.35 -4.18
N VAL A 1051 11.60 34.35 -4.72
CA VAL A 1051 11.15 35.74 -4.70
C VAL A 1051 10.22 36.01 -5.87
N VAL A 1052 9.26 36.90 -5.68
CA VAL A 1052 8.21 37.23 -6.66
C VAL A 1052 8.79 37.64 -8.02
N ASP A 1053 9.90 38.39 -8.01
CA ASP A 1053 10.64 38.80 -9.21
C ASP A 1053 11.08 37.60 -10.06
N ASN A 1054 11.49 36.49 -9.44
CA ASN A 1054 11.91 35.28 -10.15
C ASN A 1054 10.73 34.49 -10.73
N ILE A 1055 9.49 34.77 -10.31
CA ILE A 1055 8.29 34.09 -10.79
C ILE A 1055 7.71 34.83 -12.00
N TYR A 1056 7.70 36.16 -11.96
CA TYR A 1056 7.02 36.98 -12.96
C TYR A 1056 7.97 37.73 -13.91
N GLY A 1057 9.26 37.86 -13.57
CA GLY A 1057 10.25 38.54 -14.39
C GLY A 1057 9.80 39.94 -14.82
N GLU A 1058 9.88 40.22 -16.11
CA GLU A 1058 9.48 41.49 -16.72
C GLU A 1058 8.00 41.86 -16.54
N ASN A 1059 7.13 40.87 -16.27
CA ASN A 1059 5.70 41.10 -16.07
C ASN A 1059 5.36 41.67 -14.68
N LEU A 1060 6.31 41.67 -13.73
CA LEU A 1060 6.04 42.09 -12.35
C LEU A 1060 5.55 43.54 -12.24
N GLY A 1061 6.16 44.48 -12.96
CA GLY A 1061 5.78 45.90 -12.87
C GLY A 1061 4.29 46.12 -13.21
N ARG A 1062 3.82 45.50 -14.30
CA ARG A 1062 2.40 45.53 -14.69
C ARG A 1062 1.51 44.85 -13.64
N LEU A 1063 1.97 43.76 -13.03
CA LEU A 1063 1.23 43.08 -11.97
C LEU A 1063 1.06 43.96 -10.72
N GLN A 1064 2.04 44.79 -10.39
CA GLN A 1064 1.94 45.76 -9.28
C GLN A 1064 0.91 46.85 -9.57
N GLU A 1065 0.87 47.37 -10.81
CA GLU A 1065 -0.16 48.33 -11.24
C GLU A 1065 -1.57 47.71 -11.14
N LEU A 1066 -1.73 46.47 -11.58
CA LEU A 1066 -3.00 45.73 -11.46
C LEU A 1066 -3.37 45.49 -10.00
N LYS A 1067 -2.40 45.13 -9.15
CA LYS A 1067 -2.63 44.94 -7.71
C LYS A 1067 -3.12 46.24 -7.08
N ALA A 1068 -2.52 47.38 -7.43
CA ALA A 1068 -2.93 48.70 -6.95
C ALA A 1068 -4.36 49.06 -7.39
N LYS A 1069 -4.76 48.63 -8.58
CA LYS A 1069 -6.10 48.86 -9.12
C LYS A 1069 -7.18 47.97 -8.49
N TYR A 1070 -6.93 46.66 -8.38
CA TYR A 1070 -7.95 45.65 -8.05
C TYR A 1070 -7.94 45.19 -6.59
N ASP A 1071 -6.81 45.30 -5.89
CA ASP A 1071 -6.68 44.94 -4.48
C ASP A 1071 -5.66 45.86 -3.76
N PRO A 1072 -5.95 47.18 -3.67
CA PRO A 1072 -5.05 48.18 -3.07
C PRO A 1072 -4.77 47.93 -1.58
N THR A 1073 -5.62 47.14 -0.91
CA THR A 1073 -5.51 46.80 0.51
C THR A 1073 -4.81 45.45 0.74
N ASN A 1074 -4.35 44.79 -0.32
CA ASN A 1074 -3.65 43.51 -0.27
C ASN A 1074 -4.41 42.41 0.50
N VAL A 1075 -5.71 42.33 0.27
CA VAL A 1075 -6.62 41.35 0.87
C VAL A 1075 -6.20 39.94 0.45
N PHE A 1076 -5.89 39.76 -0.83
CA PHE A 1076 -5.44 38.48 -1.38
C PHE A 1076 -3.91 38.38 -1.35
N HIS A 1077 -3.36 37.89 -0.24
CA HIS A 1077 -1.90 37.83 -0.03
C HIS A 1077 -1.36 36.44 0.34
N MET A 1078 -2.19 35.39 0.30
CA MET A 1078 -1.82 34.07 0.82
C MET A 1078 -0.82 33.30 -0.04
N MET A 1079 -0.71 33.58 -1.33
CA MET A 1079 0.15 32.85 -2.28
C MET A 1079 1.01 33.83 -3.08
N HIS A 1080 2.32 33.87 -2.80
CA HIS A 1080 3.30 34.76 -3.46
C HIS A 1080 2.77 36.18 -3.68
N PRO A 1081 2.45 36.91 -2.60
CA PRO A 1081 1.78 38.20 -2.69
C PRO A 1081 2.61 39.22 -3.49
N ILE A 1082 1.96 39.85 -4.47
CA ILE A 1082 2.53 40.99 -5.17
C ILE A 1082 2.50 42.20 -4.22
N SER A 1083 3.67 42.76 -3.93
CA SER A 1083 3.80 43.94 -3.07
C SER A 1083 3.54 45.22 -3.87
N LEU A 1084 2.80 46.15 -3.27
CA LEU A 1084 2.53 47.49 -3.80
C LEU A 1084 3.72 48.44 -3.62
#